data_AF-B1ZRM9-F1
#
_entry.id   AF-B1ZRM9-F1
#
_cell.length_a   1.000
_cell.length_b   1.000
_cell.length_c   1.000
_cell.angle_alpha   90.00
_cell.angle_beta   90.00
_cell.angle_gamma   90.00
#
_symmetry.space_group_name_H-M   'P 1'
#
loop_
_entity.id
_entity.type
_entity.pdbx_description
1 polymer ?
#
loop_
_entity_poly.entity_id
_entity_poly.type
_entity_poly.pdbx_seq_one_letter_code
_entity_poly.pdbx_strand_id
1 'polypeptide(L)'
;MKKYLPLSVVLIVVIGVASTLLPPRAKSDFDVASFGRLPVLLNGRLKPFDTVARTSLLMLQGRQRVATPEGRALQPIEWLLDVLYAPAAADTYRHFLIENPEVLELFKLRPADGDGGKRFSYAQLAAGVSEVERQAKLADEVEPARRTPFQAQVLQLRNRLILYQRLKYTMQPDATPGFFSDVVALEAALPANLAAVRARQRGQPHDEAAVARMAAFVRQFDFMASAGYLIAVPSAGADADMNNWKTPGQALVDSIEAGKVNLTVLAYAQAGKNWGSAGPGGTKAAGFNVAVATLHERFDERYATALAKAGVETRFNSAQPFYTSMVLFVMAAIAALVSWLAWPDGLRRIAFWLVALAFVLTTAGIATRMWIEGRPPVTNLYSSALFVGWVAVALCLVIEAIYKNAVASVAAAAVGFCALVIAHHLSMGGDTMEMMRAVLDSNFWLATHVVTMAMGYGAAFLAGFLAIIYIVRGAFTKSLDRRTADGLVRMVYGVVCFATLFNLAGTVLGGIWADQSWGRFWGWDPKENGALVIVLWYSLILHARWAGMVRQRGLMNLAVFGNVVTAASWFGVNMLGVGLHSYGFTNSAAFWLVAFTLSQLAVMMIAALPLEKWRSGAAIFGPVPSPRERAPIAGEAEALQGAAR
;
A
#
# COMPACT_ATOMS: atom_id res chain seq x y z
N MET A 1 8.98 -12.24 -40.62
CA MET A 1 9.52 -12.08 -39.24
C MET A 1 8.98 -10.86 -38.49
N LYS A 2 8.88 -9.64 -39.08
CA LYS A 2 8.42 -8.41 -38.38
C LYS A 2 6.99 -8.45 -37.77
N LYS A 3 6.09 -9.31 -38.26
CA LYS A 3 4.68 -9.41 -37.81
C LYS A 3 4.51 -10.10 -36.44
N TYR A 4 5.39 -11.05 -36.11
CA TYR A 4 5.29 -11.88 -34.89
C TYR A 4 6.19 -11.40 -33.74
N LEU A 5 7.22 -10.59 -34.04
CA LEU A 5 8.16 -10.09 -33.04
C LEU A 5 7.49 -9.34 -31.86
N PRO A 6 6.47 -8.48 -32.07
CA PRO A 6 5.72 -7.87 -30.96
C PRO A 6 5.05 -8.90 -30.02
N LEU A 7 4.48 -9.96 -30.59
CA LEU A 7 3.82 -11.02 -29.81
C LEU A 7 4.83 -11.85 -29.04
N SER A 8 6.00 -12.14 -29.62
CA SER A 8 7.08 -12.85 -28.93
C SER A 8 7.63 -12.05 -27.73
N VAL A 9 7.80 -10.73 -27.87
CA VAL A 9 8.23 -9.86 -26.76
C VAL A 9 7.20 -9.86 -25.63
N VAL A 10 5.91 -9.68 -25.97
CA VAL A 10 4.83 -9.72 -24.98
C VAL A 10 4.76 -11.10 -24.30
N LEU A 11 4.94 -12.19 -25.04
CA LEU A 11 4.95 -13.55 -24.48
C LEU A 11 6.08 -13.75 -23.46
N ILE A 12 7.30 -13.27 -23.76
CA ILE A 12 8.42 -13.32 -22.80
C ILE A 12 8.08 -12.55 -21.52
N VAL A 13 7.48 -11.36 -21.66
CA VAL A 13 7.05 -10.56 -20.51
C VAL A 13 5.97 -11.29 -19.71
N VAL A 14 4.98 -11.91 -20.36
CA VAL A 14 3.94 -12.72 -19.71
C VAL A 14 4.56 -13.91 -18.96
N ILE A 15 5.54 -14.60 -19.54
CA ILE A 15 6.26 -15.69 -18.86
C ILE A 15 7.02 -15.16 -17.64
N GLY A 16 7.69 -14.01 -17.77
CA GLY A 16 8.37 -13.34 -16.66
C GLY A 16 7.41 -12.99 -15.53
N VAL A 17 6.24 -12.45 -15.84
CA VAL A 17 5.17 -12.17 -14.86
C VAL A 17 4.63 -13.46 -14.24
N ALA A 18 4.35 -14.51 -15.04
CA ALA A 18 3.87 -15.78 -14.52
C ALA A 18 4.87 -16.42 -13.54
N SER A 19 6.17 -16.20 -13.74
CA SER A 19 7.20 -16.67 -12.82
C SER A 19 7.13 -15.99 -11.45
N THR A 20 6.61 -14.77 -11.33
CA THR A 20 6.44 -14.09 -10.02
C THR A 20 5.26 -14.64 -9.22
N LEU A 21 4.33 -15.36 -9.88
CA LEU A 21 3.20 -16.04 -9.21
C LEU A 21 3.59 -17.39 -8.60
N LEU A 22 4.76 -17.93 -8.98
CA LEU A 22 5.26 -19.17 -8.43
C LEU A 22 5.77 -18.95 -7.00
N PRO A 23 5.53 -19.89 -6.07
CA PRO A 23 6.06 -19.77 -4.73
C PRO A 23 7.60 -19.70 -4.76
N PRO A 24 8.23 -18.83 -3.95
CA PRO A 24 9.67 -18.74 -3.89
C PRO A 24 10.26 -20.10 -3.46
N ARG A 25 11.36 -20.51 -4.11
CA ARG A 25 12.08 -21.74 -3.74
C ARG A 25 12.57 -21.66 -2.29
N ALA A 26 12.47 -22.77 -1.56
CA ALA A 26 13.04 -22.89 -0.23
C ALA A 26 14.55 -22.61 -0.28
N LYS A 27 14.99 -21.64 0.50
CA LYS A 27 16.41 -21.22 0.59
C LYS A 27 17.11 -21.79 1.83
N SER A 28 16.39 -22.57 2.62
CA SER A 28 16.78 -23.03 3.95
C SER A 28 16.09 -24.35 4.24
N ASP A 29 16.70 -25.20 5.06
CA ASP A 29 16.10 -26.44 5.57
C ASP A 29 14.93 -26.16 6.54
N PHE A 30 14.85 -24.92 7.04
CA PHE A 30 13.74 -24.43 7.85
C PHE A 30 12.53 -24.08 6.97
N ASP A 31 11.36 -24.59 7.32
CA ASP A 31 10.07 -24.29 6.68
C ASP A 31 9.50 -22.95 7.16
N VAL A 32 10.25 -21.89 6.89
CA VAL A 32 9.86 -20.51 7.20
C VAL A 32 8.64 -20.06 6.38
N ALA A 33 8.40 -20.69 5.23
CA ALA A 33 7.26 -20.40 4.37
C ALA A 33 5.95 -20.83 5.04
N SER A 34 5.91 -22.02 5.64
CA SER A 34 4.74 -22.46 6.41
C SER A 34 4.57 -21.65 7.69
N PHE A 35 5.64 -21.32 8.42
CA PHE A 35 5.52 -20.42 9.58
C PHE A 35 4.94 -19.05 9.18
N GLY A 36 5.38 -18.49 8.04
CA GLY A 36 4.88 -17.23 7.52
C GLY A 36 3.39 -17.21 7.18
N ARG A 37 2.76 -18.37 6.93
CA ARG A 37 1.32 -18.50 6.65
C ARG A 37 0.46 -18.61 7.90
N LEU A 38 1.06 -18.79 9.08
CA LEU A 38 0.30 -18.88 10.32
C LEU A 38 -0.51 -17.58 10.52
N PRO A 39 -1.77 -17.68 10.95
CA PRO A 39 -2.61 -16.52 11.17
C PRO A 39 -2.25 -15.81 12.48
N VAL A 40 -2.25 -14.47 12.44
CA VAL A 40 -2.12 -13.59 13.60
C VAL A 40 -3.16 -12.49 13.51
N LEU A 41 -3.81 -12.19 14.63
CA LEU A 41 -4.78 -11.11 14.74
C LEU A 41 -4.06 -9.78 15.01
N LEU A 42 -4.15 -8.84 14.06
CA LEU A 42 -3.61 -7.49 14.23
C LEU A 42 -4.48 -6.48 13.48
N ASN A 43 -4.64 -5.29 14.06
CA ASN A 43 -5.48 -4.21 13.51
C ASN A 43 -6.90 -4.70 13.17
N GLY A 44 -7.45 -5.60 14.00
CA GLY A 44 -8.81 -6.13 13.87
C GLY A 44 -9.03 -7.16 12.75
N ARG A 45 -7.98 -7.68 12.09
CA ARG A 45 -8.10 -8.78 11.12
C ARG A 45 -7.05 -9.86 11.33
N LEU A 46 -7.40 -11.09 10.96
CA LEU A 46 -6.43 -12.18 10.79
C LEU A 46 -5.62 -11.95 9.52
N LYS A 47 -4.30 -12.05 9.64
CA LYS A 47 -3.33 -11.91 8.54
C LYS A 47 -2.15 -12.86 8.76
N PRO A 48 -1.37 -13.21 7.72
CA PRO A 48 -0.21 -14.07 7.88
C PRO A 48 0.93 -13.34 8.63
N PHE A 49 1.75 -14.08 9.38
CA PHE A 49 3.02 -13.57 9.92
C PHE A 49 3.92 -12.94 8.84
N ASP A 50 3.88 -13.44 7.59
CA ASP A 50 4.59 -12.84 6.46
C ASP A 50 4.17 -11.37 6.21
N THR A 51 2.88 -11.05 6.32
CA THR A 51 2.40 -9.66 6.19
C THR A 51 2.97 -8.81 7.32
N VAL A 52 2.92 -9.30 8.56
CA VAL A 52 3.48 -8.58 9.72
C VAL A 52 4.97 -8.32 9.54
N ALA A 53 5.72 -9.32 9.11
CA ALA A 53 7.15 -9.20 8.87
C ALA A 53 7.46 -8.08 7.85
N ARG A 54 6.73 -8.08 6.73
CA ARG A 54 6.91 -7.09 5.65
C ARG A 54 6.52 -5.69 6.08
N THR A 55 5.37 -5.52 6.73
CA THR A 55 4.88 -4.21 7.14
C THR A 55 5.71 -3.64 8.27
N SER A 56 6.14 -4.46 9.24
CA SER A 56 7.05 -4.02 10.30
C SER A 56 8.41 -3.58 9.74
N LEU A 57 9.02 -4.33 8.82
CA LEU A 57 10.26 -3.88 8.16
C LEU A 57 10.06 -2.55 7.41
N LEU A 58 8.94 -2.41 6.69
CA LEU A 58 8.60 -1.17 5.99
C LEU A 58 8.50 0.01 6.97
N MET A 59 7.84 -0.16 8.11
CA MET A 59 7.70 0.88 9.13
C MET A 59 9.04 1.24 9.80
N LEU A 60 9.93 0.26 10.00
CA LEU A 60 11.23 0.45 10.66
C LEU A 60 12.26 1.15 9.75
N GLN A 61 12.40 0.73 8.49
CA GLN A 61 13.48 1.20 7.59
C GLN A 61 13.01 1.74 6.22
N GLY A 62 11.71 1.77 5.96
CA GLY A 62 11.15 2.15 4.65
C GLY A 62 11.41 1.12 3.55
N ARG A 63 11.77 -0.13 3.90
CA ARG A 63 12.03 -1.22 2.95
C ARG A 63 11.64 -2.57 3.56
N GLN A 64 11.19 -3.51 2.73
CA GLN A 64 10.83 -4.87 3.14
C GLN A 64 12.01 -5.87 3.04
N ARG A 65 13.25 -5.41 3.26
CA ARG A 65 14.45 -6.25 3.17
C ARG A 65 15.50 -5.80 4.15
N VAL A 66 16.20 -6.73 4.78
CA VAL A 66 17.32 -6.46 5.69
C VAL A 66 18.42 -7.48 5.42
N ALA A 67 19.66 -7.12 5.71
CA ALA A 67 20.79 -8.02 5.64
C ALA A 67 21.41 -8.20 7.02
N THR A 68 22.00 -9.36 7.26
CA THR A 68 22.84 -9.60 8.43
C THR A 68 24.13 -8.76 8.34
N PRO A 69 24.89 -8.58 9.43
CA PRO A 69 26.17 -7.87 9.40
C PRO A 69 27.18 -8.49 8.41
N GLU A 70 27.06 -9.79 8.13
CA GLU A 70 27.88 -10.54 7.17
C GLU A 70 27.43 -10.34 5.70
N GLY A 71 26.39 -9.54 5.46
CA GLY A 71 25.87 -9.24 4.13
C GLY A 71 24.85 -10.26 3.58
N ARG A 72 24.40 -11.23 4.40
CA ARG A 72 23.36 -12.18 3.98
C ARG A 72 22.00 -11.49 3.96
N ALA A 73 21.36 -11.42 2.80
CA ALA A 73 19.98 -10.91 2.69
C ALA A 73 18.98 -11.89 3.33
N LEU A 74 18.15 -11.37 4.24
CA LEU A 74 17.08 -12.12 4.90
C LEU A 74 15.75 -11.97 4.16
N GLN A 75 14.97 -13.05 4.10
CA GLN A 75 13.54 -12.93 3.83
C GLN A 75 12.86 -12.20 5.00
N PRO A 76 11.76 -11.47 4.76
CA PRO A 76 11.02 -10.79 5.84
C PRO A 76 10.70 -11.72 7.01
N ILE A 77 10.25 -12.94 6.71
CA ILE A 77 9.88 -13.89 7.76
C ILE A 77 11.08 -14.42 8.55
N GLU A 78 12.25 -14.60 7.91
CA GLU A 78 13.48 -14.95 8.63
C GLU A 78 13.89 -13.83 9.59
N TRP A 79 13.78 -12.58 9.14
CA TRP A 79 14.01 -11.43 10.01
C TRP A 79 13.06 -11.42 11.21
N LEU A 80 11.76 -11.64 10.98
CA LEU A 80 10.79 -11.64 12.07
C LEU A 80 11.09 -12.77 13.07
N LEU A 81 11.44 -13.96 12.58
CA LEU A 81 11.86 -15.07 13.43
C LEU A 81 13.12 -14.75 14.24
N ASP A 82 14.10 -14.06 13.66
CA ASP A 82 15.26 -13.57 14.40
C ASP A 82 14.86 -12.57 15.49
N VAL A 83 13.94 -11.64 15.22
CA VAL A 83 13.44 -10.70 16.24
C VAL A 83 12.70 -11.45 17.37
N LEU A 84 11.89 -12.45 17.03
CA LEU A 84 11.08 -13.19 17.99
C LEU A 84 11.88 -14.18 18.84
N TYR A 85 12.90 -14.82 18.26
CA TYR A 85 13.57 -15.98 18.86
C TYR A 85 15.09 -15.85 18.99
N ALA A 86 15.74 -14.99 18.20
CA ALA A 86 17.17 -14.72 18.27
C ALA A 86 17.48 -13.21 18.41
N PRO A 87 16.88 -12.51 19.41
CA PRO A 87 16.93 -11.05 19.46
C PRO A 87 18.34 -10.48 19.61
N ALA A 88 19.27 -11.22 20.22
CA ALA A 88 20.67 -10.80 20.29
C ALA A 88 21.32 -10.67 18.89
N ALA A 89 20.98 -11.58 17.96
CA ALA A 89 21.41 -11.47 16.57
C ALA A 89 20.65 -10.34 15.87
N ALA A 90 19.33 -10.31 16.01
CA ALA A 90 18.50 -9.27 15.40
C ALA A 90 18.94 -7.86 15.80
N ASP A 91 19.28 -7.61 17.06
CA ASP A 91 19.68 -6.31 17.58
C ASP A 91 20.91 -5.71 16.84
N THR A 92 21.69 -6.53 16.15
CA THR A 92 22.83 -6.10 15.32
C THR A 92 22.44 -5.63 13.92
N TYR A 93 21.25 -6.00 13.43
CA TYR A 93 20.81 -5.69 12.06
C TYR A 93 20.41 -4.22 11.92
N ARG A 94 20.60 -3.64 10.72
CA ARG A 94 20.35 -2.22 10.44
C ARG A 94 18.87 -1.92 10.15
N HIS A 95 18.04 -1.93 11.20
CA HIS A 95 16.58 -1.78 11.11
C HIS A 95 16.04 -0.36 11.02
N PHE A 96 16.71 0.61 11.63
CA PHE A 96 16.06 1.89 11.96
C PHE A 96 16.49 2.98 10.99
N LEU A 97 15.54 3.50 10.22
CA LEU A 97 15.77 4.68 9.38
C LEU A 97 15.88 5.93 10.26
N ILE A 98 16.99 6.64 10.17
CA ILE A 98 17.23 7.95 10.78
C ILE A 98 17.84 8.84 9.70
N GLU A 99 17.16 9.95 9.38
CA GLU A 99 17.58 10.84 8.27
C GLU A 99 18.03 12.23 8.75
N ASN A 100 17.65 12.63 9.96
CA ASN A 100 18.00 13.91 10.55
C ASN A 100 19.32 13.75 11.34
N PRO A 101 20.38 14.49 10.96
CA PRO A 101 21.65 14.44 11.67
C PRO A 101 21.54 14.77 13.17
N GLU A 102 20.68 15.70 13.56
CA GLU A 102 20.49 16.09 14.97
C GLU A 102 19.95 14.92 15.82
N VAL A 103 19.17 14.01 15.21
CA VAL A 103 18.70 12.80 15.91
C VAL A 103 19.85 11.81 16.11
N LEU A 104 20.83 11.76 15.19
CA LEU A 104 22.02 10.91 15.33
C LEU A 104 22.94 11.39 16.47
N GLU A 105 22.99 12.70 16.70
CA GLU A 105 23.78 13.30 17.79
C GLU A 105 23.33 12.80 19.18
N LEU A 106 22.04 12.50 19.35
CA LEU A 106 21.51 11.88 20.58
C LEU A 106 22.20 10.56 20.92
N PHE A 107 22.71 9.87 19.91
CA PHE A 107 23.40 8.58 20.03
C PHE A 107 24.91 8.67 19.82
N LYS A 108 25.45 9.88 19.60
CA LYS A 108 26.85 10.10 19.18
C LYS A 108 27.21 9.32 17.90
N LEU A 109 26.24 9.16 17.01
CA LEU A 109 26.41 8.49 15.72
C LEU A 109 26.60 9.50 14.60
N ARG A 110 27.27 9.08 13.54
CA ARG A 110 27.39 9.81 12.28
C ARG A 110 26.71 9.02 11.17
N PRO A 111 26.33 9.65 10.05
CA PRO A 111 25.78 8.95 8.89
C PRO A 111 26.63 7.75 8.46
N ALA A 112 27.97 7.87 8.46
CA ALA A 112 28.90 6.81 8.08
C ALA A 112 28.81 5.53 8.95
N ASP A 113 28.26 5.62 10.16
CA ASP A 113 28.13 4.49 11.08
C ASP A 113 26.88 3.61 10.75
N GLY A 114 26.05 4.05 9.79
CA GLY A 114 24.83 3.37 9.35
C GLY A 114 24.88 2.87 7.90
N ASP A 115 24.08 1.84 7.59
CA ASP A 115 23.95 1.34 6.21
C ASP A 115 23.29 2.39 5.30
N GLY A 116 23.95 2.65 4.17
CA GLY A 116 23.57 3.70 3.23
C GLY A 116 23.46 5.09 3.85
N GLY A 117 24.16 5.36 4.96
CA GLY A 117 24.14 6.65 5.64
C GLY A 117 22.93 6.91 6.53
N LYS A 118 21.97 5.97 6.61
CA LYS A 118 20.62 6.24 7.14
C LYS A 118 20.03 5.13 8.01
N ARG A 119 20.61 3.92 8.03
CA ARG A 119 20.03 2.76 8.73
C ARG A 119 20.93 2.28 9.85
N PHE A 120 20.40 2.24 11.07
CA PHE A 120 21.14 1.94 12.29
C PHE A 120 20.54 0.71 12.98
N SER A 121 21.34 0.04 13.81
CA SER A 121 20.91 -1.17 14.54
C SER A 121 20.37 -0.85 15.93
N TYR A 122 19.57 -1.75 16.50
CA TYR A 122 19.09 -1.56 17.87
C TYR A 122 20.26 -1.45 18.86
N ALA A 123 21.29 -2.28 18.68
CA ALA A 123 22.49 -2.28 19.50
C ALA A 123 23.21 -0.90 19.52
N GLN A 124 23.20 -0.17 18.40
CA GLN A 124 23.75 1.20 18.35
C GLN A 124 22.88 2.21 19.11
N LEU A 125 21.56 2.01 19.10
CA LEU A 125 20.60 2.97 19.65
C LEU A 125 20.25 2.69 21.12
N ALA A 126 20.52 1.48 21.62
CA ALA A 126 20.06 1.01 22.93
C ALA A 126 20.38 1.97 24.08
N ALA A 127 21.58 2.56 24.10
CA ALA A 127 22.00 3.49 25.15
C ALA A 127 21.27 4.84 25.13
N GLY A 128 20.70 5.25 23.99
CA GLY A 128 20.01 6.53 23.81
C GLY A 128 18.48 6.44 23.85
N VAL A 129 17.90 5.26 24.06
CA VAL A 129 16.44 5.07 24.03
C VAL A 129 15.71 5.93 25.07
N SER A 130 16.26 6.05 26.28
CA SER A 130 15.71 6.90 27.34
C SER A 130 15.72 8.38 26.97
N GLU A 131 16.75 8.84 26.24
CA GLU A 131 16.84 10.21 25.75
C GLU A 131 15.82 10.47 24.63
N VAL A 132 15.64 9.51 23.71
CA VAL A 132 14.57 9.60 22.69
C VAL A 132 13.21 9.73 23.36
N GLU A 133 12.93 8.95 24.40
CA GLU A 133 11.65 9.04 25.11
C GLU A 133 11.45 10.40 25.78
N ARG A 134 12.51 10.98 26.35
CA ARG A 134 12.47 12.34 26.92
C ARG A 134 12.15 13.38 25.84
N GLN A 135 12.86 13.36 24.71
CA GLN A 135 12.63 14.29 23.60
C GLN A 135 11.25 14.10 22.96
N ALA A 136 10.77 12.85 22.88
CA ALA A 136 9.47 12.52 22.33
C ALA A 136 8.33 13.08 23.18
N LYS A 137 8.45 13.04 24.51
CA LYS A 137 7.47 13.67 25.42
C LYS A 137 7.37 15.18 25.19
N LEU A 138 8.51 15.87 25.05
CA LEU A 138 8.54 17.29 24.73
C LEU A 138 7.93 17.59 23.35
N ALA A 139 8.17 16.71 22.36
CA ALA A 139 7.62 16.86 21.02
C ALA A 139 6.09 16.61 20.95
N ASP A 140 5.54 15.75 21.82
CA ASP A 140 4.11 15.47 21.87
C ASP A 140 3.29 16.69 22.35
N GLU A 141 3.87 17.55 23.19
CA GLU A 141 3.26 18.81 23.65
C GLU A 141 3.12 19.87 22.53
N VAL A 142 3.86 19.70 21.42
CA VAL A 142 3.82 20.60 20.27
C VAL A 142 2.79 20.12 19.26
N GLU A 143 1.94 21.04 18.77
CA GLU A 143 0.98 20.76 17.70
C GLU A 143 1.66 20.18 16.45
N PRO A 144 1.11 19.15 15.80
CA PRO A 144 1.74 18.49 14.65
C PRO A 144 2.20 19.42 13.53
N ALA A 145 1.46 20.50 13.25
CA ALA A 145 1.78 21.47 12.20
C ALA A 145 2.94 22.41 12.56
N ARG A 146 3.30 22.52 13.84
CA ARG A 146 4.37 23.39 14.35
C ARG A 146 5.63 22.63 14.75
N ARG A 147 5.61 21.30 14.67
CA ARG A 147 6.76 20.45 15.02
C ARG A 147 7.93 20.70 14.08
N THR A 148 9.13 20.82 14.64
CA THR A 148 10.37 20.87 13.85
C THR A 148 10.65 19.51 13.19
N PRO A 149 11.47 19.45 12.12
CA PRO A 149 11.89 18.19 11.52
C PRO A 149 12.57 17.24 12.52
N PHE A 150 13.31 17.78 13.49
CA PHE A 150 13.89 17.02 14.60
C PHE A 150 12.80 16.37 15.46
N GLN A 151 11.86 17.16 15.99
CA GLN A 151 10.77 16.67 16.83
C GLN A 151 9.93 15.61 16.11
N ALA A 152 9.60 15.85 14.84
CA ALA A 152 8.86 14.88 14.03
C ALA A 152 9.62 13.56 13.88
N GLN A 153 10.94 13.60 13.65
CA GLN A 153 11.73 12.38 13.49
C GLN A 153 12.00 11.66 14.81
N VAL A 154 12.15 12.38 15.93
CA VAL A 154 12.22 11.78 17.28
C VAL A 154 10.96 10.95 17.57
N LEU A 155 9.77 11.50 17.30
CA LEU A 155 8.50 10.77 17.48
C LEU A 155 8.41 9.53 16.59
N GLN A 156 8.85 9.64 15.33
CA GLN A 156 8.92 8.50 14.41
C GLN A 156 9.87 7.42 14.92
N LEU A 157 11.07 7.81 15.41
CA LEU A 157 12.06 6.89 15.93
C LEU A 157 11.56 6.19 17.19
N ARG A 158 10.93 6.92 18.13
CA ARG A 158 10.27 6.34 19.31
C ARG A 158 9.28 5.25 18.89
N ASN A 159 8.36 5.56 17.97
CA ASN A 159 7.34 4.61 17.54
C ASN A 159 7.94 3.35 16.88
N ARG A 160 9.03 3.52 16.11
CA ARG A 160 9.80 2.39 15.54
C ARG A 160 10.46 1.53 16.63
N LEU A 161 11.09 2.16 17.63
CA LEU A 161 11.72 1.47 18.75
C LEU A 161 10.69 0.68 19.56
N ILE A 162 9.53 1.29 19.87
CA ILE A 162 8.42 0.63 20.55
C ILE A 162 7.94 -0.58 19.74
N LEU A 163 7.68 -0.42 18.43
CA LEU A 163 7.25 -1.54 17.59
C LEU A 163 8.25 -2.70 17.63
N TYR A 164 9.56 -2.41 17.49
CA TYR A 164 10.61 -3.41 17.52
C TYR A 164 10.68 -4.13 18.86
N GLN A 165 10.64 -3.40 19.98
CA GLN A 165 10.65 -3.97 21.33
C GLN A 165 9.42 -4.85 21.58
N ARG A 166 8.23 -4.38 21.18
CA ARG A 166 7.00 -5.17 21.36
C ARG A 166 7.02 -6.46 20.54
N LEU A 167 7.57 -6.43 19.32
CA LEU A 167 7.82 -7.65 18.54
C LEU A 167 8.78 -8.58 19.28
N LYS A 168 9.95 -8.06 19.68
CA LYS A 168 11.00 -8.80 20.41
C LYS A 168 10.46 -9.54 21.64
N TYR A 169 9.59 -8.90 22.43
CA TYR A 169 9.07 -9.46 23.67
C TYR A 169 7.74 -10.23 23.53
N THR A 170 7.24 -10.42 22.30
CA THR A 170 5.95 -11.08 22.08
C THR A 170 6.00 -12.57 22.40
N MET A 171 7.03 -13.27 21.91
CA MET A 171 7.10 -14.73 21.99
C MET A 171 7.93 -15.22 23.17
N GLN A 172 8.81 -14.37 23.69
CA GLN A 172 9.65 -14.65 24.86
C GLN A 172 10.03 -13.34 25.58
N PRO A 173 10.24 -13.35 26.90
CA PRO A 173 10.36 -12.14 27.72
C PRO A 173 11.75 -11.49 27.68
N ASP A 174 12.81 -12.27 27.42
CA ASP A 174 14.17 -11.75 27.34
C ASP A 174 15.02 -12.63 26.40
N ALA A 175 16.20 -12.15 26.01
CA ALA A 175 17.13 -12.86 25.11
C ALA A 175 17.80 -14.11 25.74
N THR A 176 17.29 -14.58 26.88
CA THR A 176 17.88 -15.68 27.65
C THR A 176 17.54 -17.03 27.01
N PRO A 177 18.56 -17.88 26.72
CA PRO A 177 18.30 -19.23 26.26
C PRO A 177 17.44 -20.00 27.26
N GLY A 178 16.46 -20.74 26.77
CA GLY A 178 15.73 -21.71 27.61
C GLY A 178 14.25 -21.42 27.86
N PHE A 179 13.64 -20.42 27.22
CA PHE A 179 12.20 -20.13 27.42
C PHE A 179 11.29 -21.36 27.25
N PHE A 180 11.54 -22.21 26.24
CA PHE A 180 10.81 -23.47 26.11
C PHE A 180 10.97 -24.38 27.34
N SER A 181 12.19 -24.50 27.87
CA SER A 181 12.46 -25.27 29.07
C SER A 181 11.76 -24.66 30.29
N ASP A 182 11.67 -23.33 30.38
CA ASP A 182 10.95 -22.63 31.45
C ASP A 182 9.45 -22.91 31.40
N VAL A 183 8.86 -22.90 30.20
CA VAL A 183 7.43 -23.22 30.00
C VAL A 183 7.13 -24.69 30.31
N VAL A 184 8.03 -25.62 29.96
CA VAL A 184 7.90 -27.04 30.32
C VAL A 184 8.07 -27.25 31.83
N ALA A 185 9.04 -26.57 32.44
CA ALA A 185 9.27 -26.62 33.88
C ALA A 185 8.09 -26.03 34.65
N LEU A 186 7.47 -24.97 34.13
CA LEU A 186 6.22 -24.44 34.65
C LEU A 186 5.15 -25.53 34.65
N GLU A 187 4.85 -26.17 33.51
CA GLU A 187 3.80 -27.20 33.43
C GLU A 187 3.98 -28.29 34.48
N ALA A 188 5.20 -28.80 34.64
CA ALA A 188 5.52 -29.82 35.64
C ALA A 188 5.36 -29.34 37.08
N ALA A 189 5.73 -28.09 37.37
CA ALA A 189 5.69 -27.51 38.72
C ALA A 189 4.37 -26.83 39.07
N LEU A 190 3.48 -26.59 38.09
CA LEU A 190 2.29 -25.75 38.23
C LEU A 190 1.33 -26.25 39.33
N PRO A 191 0.99 -27.55 39.43
CA PRO A 191 0.09 -28.03 40.48
C PRO A 191 0.67 -27.82 41.90
N ALA A 192 1.95 -28.12 42.08
CA ALA A 192 2.63 -27.96 43.38
C ALA A 192 2.76 -26.48 43.77
N ASN A 193 3.13 -25.62 42.82
CA ASN A 193 3.26 -24.19 43.04
C ASN A 193 1.90 -23.53 43.36
N LEU A 194 0.82 -23.92 42.66
CA LEU A 194 -0.53 -23.43 42.96
C LEU A 194 -1.02 -23.88 44.34
N ALA A 195 -0.73 -25.12 44.74
CA ALA A 195 -1.05 -25.62 46.07
C ALA A 195 -0.33 -24.81 47.17
N ALA A 196 0.96 -24.51 46.98
CA ALA A 196 1.74 -23.69 47.91
C ALA A 196 1.18 -22.25 48.04
N VAL A 197 0.80 -21.61 46.93
CA VAL A 197 0.18 -20.27 46.95
C VAL A 197 -1.16 -20.28 47.69
N ARG A 198 -2.02 -21.28 47.44
CA ARG A 198 -3.31 -21.43 48.13
C ARG A 198 -3.13 -21.71 49.63
N ALA A 199 -2.12 -22.51 50.00
CA ALA A 199 -1.78 -22.79 51.38
C ALA A 199 -1.29 -21.52 52.10
N ARG A 200 -0.43 -20.72 51.46
CA ARG A 200 0.01 -19.41 51.97
C ARG A 200 -1.14 -18.46 52.22
N GLN A 201 -2.09 -18.35 51.29
CA GLN A 201 -3.29 -17.50 51.43
C GLN A 201 -4.19 -17.92 52.60
N ARG A 202 -4.19 -19.21 52.98
CA ARG A 202 -4.96 -19.76 54.10
C ARG A 202 -4.19 -19.80 55.42
N GLY A 203 -2.97 -19.28 55.47
CA GLY A 203 -2.11 -19.33 56.65
C GLY A 203 -1.63 -20.75 57.02
N GLN A 204 -1.62 -21.68 56.07
CA GLN A 204 -1.18 -23.06 56.26
C GLN A 204 0.33 -23.21 55.98
N PRO A 205 1.00 -24.24 56.53
CA PRO A 205 2.38 -24.58 56.14
C PRO A 205 2.48 -24.77 54.62
N HIS A 206 3.49 -24.16 54.01
CA HIS A 206 3.66 -24.14 52.56
C HIS A 206 5.15 -24.07 52.17
N ASP A 207 5.44 -24.44 50.92
CA ASP A 207 6.77 -24.27 50.33
C ASP A 207 6.95 -22.83 49.82
N GLU A 208 7.69 -22.00 50.55
CA GLU A 208 8.00 -20.62 50.14
C GLU A 208 8.82 -20.57 48.84
N ALA A 209 9.64 -21.57 48.52
CA ALA A 209 10.36 -21.61 47.26
C ALA A 209 9.39 -21.83 46.08
N ALA A 210 8.35 -22.64 46.26
CA ALA A 210 7.28 -22.81 45.27
C ALA A 210 6.48 -21.52 45.05
N VAL A 211 6.21 -20.77 46.11
CA VAL A 211 5.55 -19.46 46.02
C VAL A 211 6.44 -18.43 45.30
N ALA A 212 7.73 -18.39 45.62
CA ALA A 212 8.69 -17.50 44.95
C ALA A 212 8.83 -17.83 43.44
N ARG A 213 8.88 -19.12 43.08
CA ARG A 213 8.87 -19.57 41.67
C ARG A 213 7.60 -19.10 40.95
N MET A 214 6.43 -19.28 41.56
CA MET A 214 5.18 -18.81 40.98
C MET A 214 5.18 -17.29 40.76
N ALA A 215 5.64 -16.53 41.74
CA ALA A 215 5.72 -15.07 41.63
C ALA A 215 6.66 -14.62 40.50
N ALA A 216 7.75 -15.36 40.25
CA ALA A 216 8.64 -15.09 39.13
C ALA A 216 7.95 -15.31 37.78
N PHE A 217 7.25 -16.44 37.61
CA PHE A 217 6.48 -16.73 36.39
C PHE A 217 5.39 -15.70 36.13
N VAL A 218 4.62 -15.32 37.16
CA VAL A 218 3.58 -14.29 37.04
C VAL A 218 4.17 -12.97 36.54
N ARG A 219 5.26 -12.48 37.16
CA ARG A 219 5.92 -11.23 36.70
C ARG A 219 6.40 -11.31 35.26
N GLN A 220 6.97 -12.45 34.88
CA GLN A 220 7.50 -12.68 33.53
C GLN A 220 6.38 -12.70 32.48
N PHE A 221 5.27 -13.40 32.75
CA PHE A 221 4.15 -13.49 31.82
C PHE A 221 3.32 -12.21 31.76
N ASP A 222 3.19 -11.48 32.86
CA ASP A 222 2.53 -10.17 32.91
C ASP A 222 3.32 -9.13 32.10
N PHE A 223 4.66 -9.17 32.17
CA PHE A 223 5.52 -8.39 31.27
C PHE A 223 5.29 -8.77 29.79
N MET A 224 5.26 -10.07 29.45
CA MET A 224 4.99 -10.48 28.07
C MET A 224 3.58 -10.08 27.60
N ALA A 225 2.58 -10.16 28.47
CA ALA A 225 1.20 -9.80 28.17
C ALA A 225 1.09 -8.30 27.84
N SER A 226 1.78 -7.46 28.61
CA SER A 226 1.80 -6.00 28.42
C SER A 226 2.72 -5.54 27.28
N ALA A 227 3.87 -6.18 27.09
CA ALA A 227 4.83 -5.84 26.04
C ALA A 227 4.45 -6.43 24.67
N GLY A 228 3.67 -7.50 24.63
CA GLY A 228 3.33 -8.23 23.41
C GLY A 228 2.67 -7.35 22.34
N TYR A 229 3.06 -7.57 21.08
CA TYR A 229 2.41 -6.98 19.91
C TYR A 229 1.49 -7.98 19.21
N LEU A 230 1.94 -9.22 19.02
CA LEU A 230 1.23 -10.21 18.19
C LEU A 230 0.18 -10.96 19.00
N ILE A 231 -1.06 -10.89 18.54
CA ILE A 231 -2.16 -11.70 19.07
C ILE A 231 -2.22 -12.99 18.24
N ALA A 232 -1.48 -14.01 18.67
CA ALA A 232 -1.18 -15.21 17.88
C ALA A 232 -1.77 -16.50 18.44
N VAL A 233 -2.43 -16.43 19.60
CA VAL A 233 -3.01 -17.59 20.27
C VAL A 233 -4.53 -17.54 20.16
N PRO A 234 -5.17 -18.47 19.44
CA PRO A 234 -6.62 -18.55 19.37
C PRO A 234 -7.21 -19.01 20.72
N SER A 235 -8.49 -18.72 20.94
CA SER A 235 -9.20 -19.19 22.13
C SER A 235 -9.42 -20.70 22.11
N ALA A 236 -9.51 -21.32 23.29
CA ALA A 236 -9.79 -22.75 23.43
C ALA A 236 -11.27 -23.11 23.17
N GLY A 237 -12.18 -22.12 23.12
CA GLY A 237 -13.63 -22.30 22.97
C GLY A 237 -14.06 -22.79 21.59
N ALA A 238 -15.30 -23.31 21.51
CA ALA A 238 -15.87 -23.90 20.29
C ALA A 238 -16.09 -22.89 19.16
N ASP A 239 -16.27 -21.61 19.48
CA ASP A 239 -16.48 -20.55 18.49
C ASP A 239 -15.15 -19.90 18.11
N ALA A 240 -14.90 -19.78 16.80
CA ALA A 240 -13.77 -19.08 16.21
C ALA A 240 -13.87 -17.55 16.34
N ASP A 241 -14.26 -17.06 17.52
CA ASP A 241 -14.40 -15.63 17.79
C ASP A 241 -13.01 -14.97 17.86
N MET A 242 -12.80 -13.99 16.98
CA MET A 242 -11.58 -13.19 16.91
C MET A 242 -11.37 -12.36 18.19
N ASN A 243 -12.43 -12.01 18.92
CA ASN A 243 -12.32 -11.22 20.16
C ASN A 243 -11.60 -11.98 21.29
N ASN A 244 -11.57 -13.31 21.21
CA ASN A 244 -10.97 -14.16 22.24
C ASN A 244 -9.52 -14.57 21.93
N TRP A 245 -8.94 -14.03 20.85
CA TRP A 245 -7.53 -14.23 20.54
C TRP A 245 -6.65 -13.47 21.54
N LYS A 246 -5.52 -14.07 21.89
CA LYS A 246 -4.64 -13.59 22.95
C LYS A 246 -3.19 -13.49 22.47
N THR A 247 -2.43 -12.62 23.13
CA THR A 247 -0.97 -12.64 23.02
C THR A 247 -0.45 -13.91 23.69
N PRO A 248 0.74 -14.42 23.30
CA PRO A 248 1.36 -15.55 23.99
C PRO A 248 1.54 -15.30 25.49
N GLY A 249 1.90 -14.07 25.90
CA GLY A 249 1.98 -13.67 27.31
C GLY A 249 0.66 -13.80 28.05
N GLN A 250 -0.44 -13.27 27.49
CA GLN A 250 -1.77 -13.40 28.10
C GLN A 250 -2.21 -14.86 28.21
N ALA A 251 -1.96 -15.67 27.18
CA ALA A 251 -2.28 -17.10 27.21
C ALA A 251 -1.48 -17.87 28.27
N LEU A 252 -0.26 -17.43 28.61
CA LEU A 252 0.53 -17.98 29.72
C LEU A 252 -0.02 -17.54 31.09
N VAL A 253 -0.48 -16.31 31.22
CA VAL A 253 -1.20 -15.85 32.43
C VAL A 253 -2.45 -16.71 32.66
N ASP A 254 -3.27 -16.90 31.63
CA ASP A 254 -4.48 -17.74 31.74
C ASP A 254 -4.15 -19.22 32.04
N SER A 255 -2.99 -19.70 31.58
CA SER A 255 -2.53 -21.06 31.84
C SER A 255 -2.31 -21.31 33.34
N ILE A 256 -1.95 -20.27 34.11
CA ILE A 256 -1.80 -20.35 35.56
C ILE A 256 -3.16 -20.58 36.22
N GLU A 257 -4.19 -19.84 35.79
CA GLU A 257 -5.56 -20.01 36.29
C GLU A 257 -6.14 -21.37 35.90
N ALA A 258 -5.90 -21.80 34.67
CA ALA A 258 -6.35 -23.09 34.15
C ALA A 258 -5.60 -24.29 34.75
N GLY A 259 -4.45 -24.06 35.39
CA GLY A 259 -3.58 -25.12 35.93
C GLY A 259 -2.91 -25.99 34.86
N LYS A 260 -2.92 -25.56 33.59
CA LYS A 260 -2.28 -26.26 32.45
C LYS A 260 -1.79 -25.25 31.42
N VAL A 261 -0.61 -25.50 30.86
CA VAL A 261 0.00 -24.66 29.83
C VAL A 261 -0.76 -24.74 28.51
N ASN A 262 -0.99 -23.59 27.88
CA ASN A 262 -1.56 -23.50 26.54
C ASN A 262 -0.65 -24.18 25.50
N LEU A 263 -1.18 -25.20 24.82
CA LEU A 263 -0.42 -26.03 23.88
C LEU A 263 0.04 -25.25 22.62
N THR A 264 -0.69 -24.22 22.21
CA THR A 264 -0.29 -23.35 21.10
C THR A 264 0.94 -22.53 21.49
N VAL A 265 0.98 -21.99 22.71
CA VAL A 265 2.17 -21.29 23.23
C VAL A 265 3.36 -22.24 23.33
N LEU A 266 3.14 -23.47 23.81
CA LEU A 266 4.18 -24.49 23.88
C LEU A 266 4.77 -24.80 22.48
N ALA A 267 3.93 -24.93 21.45
CA ALA A 267 4.37 -25.15 20.08
C ALA A 267 5.17 -23.95 19.52
N TYR A 268 4.75 -22.71 19.81
CA TYR A 268 5.54 -21.52 19.47
C TYR A 268 6.90 -21.48 20.19
N ALA A 269 6.93 -21.83 21.48
CA ALA A 269 8.17 -21.92 22.24
C ALA A 269 9.08 -23.03 21.70
N GLN A 270 8.52 -24.16 21.25
CA GLN A 270 9.25 -25.25 20.61
C GLN A 270 9.85 -24.83 19.27
N ALA A 271 9.11 -24.05 18.47
CA ALA A 271 9.65 -23.46 17.25
C ALA A 271 10.85 -22.54 17.59
N GLY A 272 10.70 -21.69 18.60
CA GLY A 272 11.77 -20.81 19.08
C GLY A 272 13.03 -21.52 19.56
N LYS A 273 12.89 -22.59 20.36
CA LYS A 273 14.01 -23.44 20.79
C LYS A 273 14.83 -23.98 19.61
N ASN A 274 14.14 -24.29 18.52
CA ASN A 274 14.74 -24.88 17.33
C ASN A 274 15.16 -23.84 16.28
N TRP A 275 14.83 -22.55 16.47
CA TRP A 275 15.27 -21.46 15.61
C TRP A 275 16.71 -21.02 15.91
N GLY A 276 17.41 -20.49 14.90
CA GLY A 276 18.79 -20.00 14.99
C GLY A 276 19.79 -20.87 14.23
N SER A 277 21.09 -20.62 14.43
CA SER A 277 22.16 -21.29 13.68
C SER A 277 22.04 -22.83 13.76
N ALA A 278 22.17 -23.48 12.60
CA ALA A 278 22.01 -24.92 12.44
C ALA A 278 22.87 -25.67 13.45
N GLY A 279 22.22 -26.50 14.27
CA GLY A 279 22.93 -27.46 15.13
C GLY A 279 23.57 -28.57 14.28
N PRO A 280 24.49 -29.36 14.85
CA PRO A 280 25.06 -30.51 14.15
C PRO A 280 23.95 -31.42 13.57
N GLY A 281 24.02 -31.69 12.26
CA GLY A 281 23.17 -32.68 11.59
C GLY A 281 21.74 -32.27 11.21
N GLY A 282 21.41 -30.97 11.07
CA GLY A 282 20.07 -30.54 10.60
C GLY A 282 18.92 -30.76 11.59
N THR A 283 19.23 -31.24 12.79
CA THR A 283 18.28 -31.59 13.87
C THR A 283 17.39 -30.43 14.30
N LYS A 284 17.94 -29.21 14.36
CA LYS A 284 17.18 -27.98 14.64
C LYS A 284 16.13 -27.68 13.57
N ALA A 285 16.48 -27.79 12.29
CA ALA A 285 15.53 -27.55 11.21
C ALA A 285 14.37 -28.55 11.26
N ALA A 286 14.65 -29.83 11.49
CA ALA A 286 13.62 -30.85 11.69
C ALA A 286 12.70 -30.51 12.87
N GLY A 287 13.27 -30.15 14.03
CA GLY A 287 12.50 -29.77 15.22
C GLY A 287 11.64 -28.52 15.01
N PHE A 288 12.12 -27.54 14.26
CA PHE A 288 11.36 -26.35 13.85
C PHE A 288 10.19 -26.74 12.93
N ASN A 289 10.46 -27.54 11.90
CA ASN A 289 9.45 -27.94 10.91
C ASN A 289 8.33 -28.75 11.56
N VAL A 290 8.66 -29.62 12.53
CA VAL A 290 7.66 -30.35 13.34
C VAL A 290 6.80 -29.38 14.15
N ALA A 291 7.41 -28.40 14.84
CA ALA A 291 6.66 -27.42 15.61
C ALA A 291 5.71 -26.58 14.74
N VAL A 292 6.16 -26.20 13.53
CA VAL A 292 5.34 -25.48 12.55
C VAL A 292 4.19 -26.35 12.04
N ALA A 293 4.43 -27.63 11.75
CA ALA A 293 3.37 -28.55 11.35
C ALA A 293 2.31 -28.70 12.44
N THR A 294 2.72 -28.86 13.70
CA THR A 294 1.80 -28.90 14.86
C THR A 294 0.98 -27.62 15.00
N LEU A 295 1.56 -26.44 14.71
CA LEU A 295 0.80 -25.20 14.70
C LEU A 295 -0.27 -25.20 13.60
N HIS A 296 0.07 -25.62 12.37
CA HIS A 296 -0.90 -25.71 11.27
C HIS A 296 -2.03 -26.68 11.57
N GLU A 297 -1.73 -27.88 12.07
CA GLU A 297 -2.75 -28.86 12.46
C GLU A 297 -3.76 -28.26 13.46
N ARG A 298 -3.28 -27.49 14.44
CA ARG A 298 -4.15 -26.80 15.42
C ARG A 298 -5.01 -25.70 14.81
N PHE A 299 -4.50 -25.00 13.80
CA PHE A 299 -5.28 -23.96 13.12
C PHE A 299 -6.24 -24.55 12.07
N ASP A 300 -5.91 -25.65 11.41
CA ASP A 300 -6.74 -26.28 10.37
C ASP A 300 -8.09 -26.79 10.91
N GLU A 301 -8.13 -27.30 12.14
CA GLU A 301 -9.36 -27.84 12.75
C GLU A 301 -10.49 -26.79 12.89
N ARG A 302 -10.16 -25.50 13.08
CA ARG A 302 -11.14 -24.45 13.40
C ARG A 302 -11.03 -23.17 12.57
N TYR A 303 -9.89 -22.95 11.91
CA TYR A 303 -9.55 -21.69 11.23
C TYR A 303 -9.18 -21.90 9.75
N ALA A 304 -9.66 -22.96 9.11
CA ALA A 304 -9.37 -23.30 7.71
C ALA A 304 -9.57 -22.12 6.74
N THR A 305 -10.65 -21.35 6.88
CA THR A 305 -10.89 -20.15 6.05
C THR A 305 -9.83 -19.06 6.27
N ALA A 306 -9.42 -18.84 7.52
CA ALA A 306 -8.39 -17.85 7.85
C ALA A 306 -7.01 -18.30 7.34
N LEU A 307 -6.69 -19.59 7.43
CA LEU A 307 -5.49 -20.18 6.84
C LEU A 307 -5.48 -20.07 5.31
N ALA A 308 -6.61 -20.33 4.66
CA ALA A 308 -6.74 -20.16 3.20
C ALA A 308 -6.51 -18.69 2.80
N LYS A 309 -7.12 -17.73 3.50
CA LYS A 309 -6.89 -16.29 3.28
C LYS A 309 -5.44 -15.90 3.54
N ALA A 310 -4.84 -16.37 4.64
CA ALA A 310 -3.44 -16.11 4.97
C ALA A 310 -2.49 -16.66 3.87
N GLY A 311 -2.74 -17.87 3.37
CA GLY A 311 -1.98 -18.46 2.28
C GLY A 311 -2.09 -17.68 0.96
N VAL A 312 -3.28 -17.18 0.62
CA VAL A 312 -3.47 -16.29 -0.54
C VAL A 312 -2.75 -14.96 -0.35
N GLU A 313 -2.85 -14.35 0.84
CA GLU A 313 -2.17 -13.09 1.14
C GLU A 313 -0.64 -13.22 1.08
N THR A 314 -0.06 -14.30 1.60
CA THR A 314 1.39 -14.58 1.46
C THR A 314 1.81 -14.67 -0.01
N ARG A 315 1.02 -15.36 -0.85
CA ARG A 315 1.30 -15.43 -2.30
C ARG A 315 1.18 -14.06 -2.96
N PHE A 316 0.12 -13.32 -2.63
CA PHE A 316 -0.10 -11.95 -3.11
C PHE A 316 1.08 -11.02 -2.76
N ASN A 317 1.58 -11.10 -1.53
CA ASN A 317 2.73 -10.34 -1.07
C ASN A 317 4.00 -10.70 -1.83
N SER A 318 4.20 -11.98 -2.15
CA SER A 318 5.37 -12.44 -2.92
C SER A 318 5.30 -12.04 -4.39
N ALA A 319 4.12 -12.08 -4.99
CA ALA A 319 3.90 -11.75 -6.41
C ALA A 319 3.99 -10.24 -6.71
N GLN A 320 3.74 -9.39 -5.71
CA GLN A 320 3.79 -7.93 -5.81
C GLN A 320 3.10 -7.40 -7.09
N PRO A 321 1.81 -7.69 -7.31
CA PRO A 321 1.14 -7.41 -8.59
C PRO A 321 1.19 -5.92 -8.95
N PHE A 322 1.06 -5.02 -7.98
CA PHE A 322 1.13 -3.58 -8.22
C PHE A 322 2.53 -3.09 -8.60
N TYR A 323 3.59 -3.63 -7.99
CA TYR A 323 4.96 -3.29 -8.38
C TYR A 323 5.25 -3.79 -9.80
N THR A 324 4.83 -5.02 -10.11
CA THR A 324 4.94 -5.59 -11.45
C THR A 324 4.19 -4.75 -12.49
N SER A 325 2.95 -4.34 -12.21
CA SER A 325 2.19 -3.41 -13.05
C SER A 325 2.89 -2.07 -13.24
N MET A 326 3.53 -1.52 -12.20
CA MET A 326 4.30 -0.27 -12.29
C MET A 326 5.44 -0.41 -13.30
N VAL A 327 6.20 -1.51 -13.26
CA VAL A 327 7.27 -1.79 -14.23
C VAL A 327 6.70 -1.94 -15.65
N LEU A 328 5.58 -2.66 -15.82
CA LEU A 328 4.92 -2.82 -17.11
C LEU A 328 4.45 -1.49 -17.69
N PHE A 329 3.89 -0.59 -16.87
CA PHE A 329 3.51 0.75 -17.32
C PHE A 329 4.72 1.58 -17.76
N VAL A 330 5.85 1.52 -17.05
CA VAL A 330 7.07 2.21 -17.48
C VAL A 330 7.57 1.65 -18.81
N MET A 331 7.61 0.33 -18.97
CA MET A 331 8.01 -0.30 -20.23
C MET A 331 7.06 0.09 -21.38
N ALA A 332 5.76 0.14 -21.12
CA ALA A 332 4.77 0.58 -22.09
C ALA A 332 4.95 2.05 -22.47
N ALA A 333 5.22 2.92 -21.50
CA ALA A 333 5.48 4.34 -21.75
C ALA A 333 6.74 4.53 -22.61
N ILE A 334 7.84 3.84 -22.28
CA ILE A 334 9.08 3.86 -23.07
C ILE A 334 8.82 3.34 -24.49
N ALA A 335 8.16 2.18 -24.64
CA ALA A 335 7.84 1.63 -25.94
C ALA A 335 6.99 2.61 -26.78
N ALA A 336 6.00 3.26 -26.16
CA ALA A 336 5.16 4.22 -26.85
C ALA A 336 5.91 5.51 -27.24
N LEU A 337 6.79 6.03 -26.39
CA LEU A 337 7.63 7.18 -26.72
C LEU A 337 8.61 6.87 -27.85
N VAL A 338 9.28 5.71 -27.80
CA VAL A 338 10.20 5.27 -28.86
C VAL A 338 9.45 5.00 -30.17
N SER A 339 8.18 4.57 -30.11
CA SER A 339 7.35 4.37 -31.30
C SER A 339 7.21 5.63 -32.16
N TRP A 340 7.35 6.82 -31.57
CA TRP A 340 7.30 8.09 -32.30
C TRP A 340 8.59 8.40 -33.07
N LEU A 341 9.70 7.76 -32.71
CA LEU A 341 11.00 7.94 -33.36
C LEU A 341 11.31 6.79 -34.33
N ALA A 342 10.99 5.55 -33.94
CA ALA A 342 11.33 4.36 -34.70
C ALA A 342 10.26 3.26 -34.55
N TRP A 343 10.02 2.51 -35.63
CA TRP A 343 9.16 1.32 -35.68
C TRP A 343 7.75 1.51 -35.06
N PRO A 344 6.96 2.49 -35.55
CA PRO A 344 5.72 2.94 -34.91
C PRO A 344 4.69 1.83 -34.73
N ASP A 345 4.43 1.01 -35.75
CA ASP A 345 3.38 0.00 -35.67
C ASP A 345 3.72 -1.17 -34.73
N GLY A 346 5.00 -1.56 -34.65
CA GLY A 346 5.45 -2.65 -33.79
C GLY A 346 5.43 -2.24 -32.32
N LEU A 347 6.10 -1.14 -32.00
CA LEU A 347 6.22 -0.64 -30.62
C LEU A 347 4.88 -0.17 -30.05
N ARG A 348 3.99 0.43 -30.87
CA ARG A 348 2.62 0.77 -30.44
C ARG A 348 1.83 -0.46 -29.99
N ARG A 349 1.93 -1.57 -30.73
CA ARG A 349 1.25 -2.83 -30.36
C ARG A 349 1.84 -3.41 -29.07
N ILE A 350 3.16 -3.36 -28.91
CA ILE A 350 3.83 -3.80 -27.67
C ILE A 350 3.31 -2.95 -26.50
N ALA A 351 3.35 -1.62 -26.61
CA ALA A 351 2.88 -0.72 -25.57
C ALA A 351 1.41 -1.01 -25.16
N PHE A 352 0.52 -1.20 -26.13
CA PHE A 352 -0.87 -1.56 -25.86
C PHE A 352 -1.00 -2.86 -25.05
N TRP A 353 -0.34 -3.94 -25.48
CA TRP A 353 -0.41 -5.22 -24.79
C TRP A 353 0.24 -5.18 -23.40
N LEU A 354 1.30 -4.39 -23.21
CA LEU A 354 1.90 -4.16 -21.90
C LEU A 354 0.94 -3.41 -20.97
N VAL A 355 0.24 -2.37 -21.45
CA VAL A 355 -0.81 -1.68 -20.67
C VAL A 355 -1.95 -2.64 -20.33
N ALA A 356 -2.41 -3.46 -21.29
CA ALA A 356 -3.47 -4.42 -21.06
C ALA A 356 -3.06 -5.48 -20.01
N LEU A 357 -1.82 -5.98 -20.07
CA LEU A 357 -1.28 -6.90 -19.06
C LEU A 357 -1.18 -6.24 -17.68
N ALA A 358 -0.67 -5.00 -17.61
CA ALA A 358 -0.60 -4.23 -16.37
C ALA A 358 -2.00 -3.99 -15.78
N PHE A 359 -3.00 -3.73 -16.63
CA PHE A 359 -4.39 -3.56 -16.22
C PHE A 359 -4.97 -4.86 -15.65
N VAL A 360 -4.73 -6.01 -16.30
CA VAL A 360 -5.16 -7.32 -15.80
C VAL A 360 -4.51 -7.64 -14.46
N LEU A 361 -3.20 -7.41 -14.30
CA LEU A 361 -2.52 -7.63 -13.01
C LEU A 361 -3.02 -6.70 -11.91
N THR A 362 -3.28 -5.44 -12.23
CA THR A 362 -3.85 -4.48 -11.28
C THR A 362 -5.26 -4.88 -10.88
N THR A 363 -6.05 -5.36 -11.82
CA THR A 363 -7.41 -5.88 -11.58
C THR A 363 -7.37 -7.10 -10.68
N ALA A 364 -6.50 -8.08 -10.98
CA ALA A 364 -6.30 -9.25 -10.13
C ALA A 364 -5.83 -8.85 -8.73
N GLY A 365 -4.96 -7.84 -8.64
CA GLY A 365 -4.48 -7.31 -7.38
C GLY A 365 -5.59 -6.69 -6.54
N ILE A 366 -6.43 -5.83 -7.13
CA ILE A 366 -7.59 -5.22 -6.47
C ILE A 366 -8.61 -6.30 -6.08
N ALA A 367 -8.93 -7.24 -6.97
CA ALA A 367 -9.89 -8.32 -6.71
C ALA A 367 -9.45 -9.25 -5.57
N THR A 368 -8.15 -9.60 -5.53
CA THR A 368 -7.59 -10.40 -4.44
C THR A 368 -7.73 -9.68 -3.11
N ARG A 369 -7.47 -8.37 -3.08
CA ARG A 369 -7.67 -7.55 -1.88
C ARG A 369 -9.12 -7.49 -1.44
N MET A 370 -10.05 -7.29 -2.37
CA MET A 370 -11.49 -7.31 -2.08
C MET A 370 -11.92 -8.62 -1.43
N TRP A 371 -11.40 -9.75 -1.91
CA TRP A 371 -11.69 -11.07 -1.35
C TRP A 371 -11.06 -11.28 0.04
N ILE A 372 -9.81 -10.85 0.25
CA ILE A 372 -9.14 -10.91 1.56
C ILE A 372 -9.90 -10.06 2.58
N GLU A 373 -10.12 -8.79 2.25
CA GLU A 373 -10.77 -7.78 3.11
C GLU A 373 -12.27 -8.06 3.29
N GLY A 374 -12.91 -8.77 2.36
CA GLY A 374 -14.37 -8.95 2.33
C GLY A 374 -15.12 -7.65 2.03
N ARG A 375 -14.46 -6.70 1.35
CA ARG A 375 -14.94 -5.32 1.16
C ARG A 375 -14.81 -4.88 -0.30
N PRO A 376 -15.58 -3.85 -0.72
CA PRO A 376 -15.40 -3.19 -2.01
C PRO A 376 -13.98 -2.60 -2.18
N PRO A 377 -13.58 -2.21 -3.41
CA PRO A 377 -12.18 -1.90 -3.74
C PRO A 377 -11.61 -0.63 -3.07
N VAL A 378 -12.44 0.16 -2.40
CA VAL A 378 -12.04 1.45 -1.81
C VAL A 378 -12.38 1.48 -0.33
N THR A 379 -11.37 1.31 0.51
CA THR A 379 -11.48 1.25 1.97
C THR A 379 -10.67 2.34 2.68
N ASN A 380 -9.67 2.92 2.01
CA ASN A 380 -8.75 3.94 2.54
C ASN A 380 -8.09 4.75 1.40
N LEU A 381 -7.20 5.70 1.75
CA LEU A 381 -6.49 6.52 0.77
C LEU A 381 -5.60 5.71 -0.19
N TYR A 382 -4.96 4.64 0.31
CA TYR A 382 -4.14 3.75 -0.51
C TYR A 382 -4.97 3.05 -1.60
N SER A 383 -6.03 2.36 -1.20
CA SER A 383 -6.92 1.60 -2.10
C SER A 383 -7.71 2.52 -3.04
N SER A 384 -8.12 3.71 -2.59
CA SER A 384 -8.70 4.73 -3.49
C SER A 384 -7.72 5.18 -4.57
N ALA A 385 -6.44 5.42 -4.24
CA ALA A 385 -5.44 5.80 -5.25
C ALA A 385 -5.23 4.71 -6.30
N LEU A 386 -5.20 3.43 -5.89
CA LEU A 386 -5.17 2.30 -6.81
C LEU A 386 -6.40 2.29 -7.73
N PHE A 387 -7.60 2.46 -7.16
CA PHE A 387 -8.85 2.37 -7.91
C PHE A 387 -9.04 3.55 -8.87
N VAL A 388 -8.71 4.78 -8.46
CA VAL A 388 -8.74 5.98 -9.32
C VAL A 388 -7.82 5.80 -10.52
N GLY A 389 -6.60 5.31 -10.32
CA GLY A 389 -5.68 4.97 -11.40
C GLY A 389 -6.21 3.87 -12.32
N TRP A 390 -6.79 2.82 -11.73
CA TRP A 390 -7.40 1.72 -12.47
C TRP A 390 -8.55 2.19 -13.37
N VAL A 391 -9.44 3.07 -12.88
CA VAL A 391 -10.51 3.66 -13.69
C VAL A 391 -9.95 4.48 -14.85
N ALA A 392 -8.94 5.32 -14.60
CA ALA A 392 -8.34 6.12 -15.66
C ALA A 392 -7.71 5.25 -16.76
N VAL A 393 -7.03 4.15 -16.39
CA VAL A 393 -6.48 3.17 -17.33
C VAL A 393 -7.60 2.45 -18.10
N ALA A 394 -8.67 2.04 -17.43
CA ALA A 394 -9.82 1.41 -18.06
C ALA A 394 -10.46 2.33 -19.13
N LEU A 395 -10.69 3.59 -18.78
CA LEU A 395 -11.20 4.59 -19.71
C LEU A 395 -10.24 4.81 -20.89
N CYS A 396 -8.94 4.83 -20.66
CA CYS A 396 -7.95 4.90 -21.74
C CYS A 396 -8.04 3.70 -22.68
N LEU A 397 -8.21 2.48 -22.17
CA LEU A 397 -8.36 1.28 -23.00
C LEU A 397 -9.63 1.36 -23.86
N VAL A 398 -10.74 1.86 -23.30
CA VAL A 398 -11.98 2.12 -24.07
C VAL A 398 -11.75 3.18 -25.15
N ILE A 399 -11.07 4.29 -24.81
CA ILE A 399 -10.74 5.35 -25.77
C ILE A 399 -9.84 4.82 -26.89
N GLU A 400 -8.82 4.01 -26.56
CA GLU A 400 -7.93 3.40 -27.54
C GLU A 400 -8.71 2.47 -28.48
N ALA A 401 -9.68 1.70 -27.97
CA ALA A 401 -10.53 0.83 -28.79
C ALA A 401 -11.36 1.62 -29.83
N ILE A 402 -11.76 2.85 -29.50
CA ILE A 402 -12.57 3.72 -30.36
C ILE A 402 -11.69 4.49 -31.36
N TYR A 403 -10.64 5.18 -30.88
CA TYR A 403 -9.86 6.13 -31.69
C TYR A 403 -8.59 5.53 -32.31
N LYS A 404 -8.08 4.42 -31.78
CA LYS A 404 -6.97 3.62 -32.33
C LYS A 404 -5.72 4.43 -32.74
N ASN A 405 -5.37 5.45 -31.95
CA ASN A 405 -4.32 6.42 -32.29
C ASN A 405 -3.09 6.39 -31.35
N ALA A 406 -2.95 5.37 -30.49
CA ALA A 406 -1.87 5.21 -29.50
C ALA A 406 -1.85 6.22 -28.34
N VAL A 407 -2.55 7.34 -28.48
CA VAL A 407 -2.49 8.44 -27.50
C VAL A 407 -3.06 8.00 -26.17
N ALA A 408 -4.12 7.18 -26.19
CA ALA A 408 -4.73 6.66 -24.98
C ALA A 408 -3.86 5.59 -24.32
N SER A 409 -3.09 4.81 -25.08
CA SER A 409 -2.10 3.87 -24.51
C SER A 409 -0.97 4.59 -23.75
N VAL A 410 -0.48 5.72 -24.28
CA VAL A 410 0.49 6.57 -23.56
C VAL A 410 -0.13 7.17 -22.30
N ALA A 411 -1.35 7.68 -22.41
CA ALA A 411 -2.07 8.23 -21.27
C ALA A 411 -2.30 7.19 -20.17
N ALA A 412 -2.71 5.98 -20.54
CA ALA A 412 -2.87 4.86 -19.63
C ALA A 412 -1.58 4.52 -18.89
N ALA A 413 -0.47 4.41 -19.62
CA ALA A 413 0.83 4.08 -19.04
C ALA A 413 1.29 5.14 -18.03
N ALA A 414 1.19 6.42 -18.38
CA ALA A 414 1.61 7.51 -17.50
C ALA A 414 0.70 7.65 -16.27
N VAL A 415 -0.62 7.67 -16.46
CA VAL A 415 -1.58 7.84 -15.34
C VAL A 415 -1.56 6.62 -14.43
N GLY A 416 -1.53 5.40 -14.99
CA GLY A 416 -1.41 4.15 -14.24
C GLY A 416 -0.13 4.10 -13.41
N PHE A 417 1.02 4.47 -14.00
CA PHE A 417 2.28 4.56 -13.27
C PHE A 417 2.21 5.59 -12.12
N CYS A 418 1.77 6.83 -12.39
CA CYS A 418 1.65 7.87 -11.37
C CYS A 418 0.74 7.45 -10.21
N ALA A 419 -0.41 6.83 -10.49
CA ALA A 419 -1.33 6.35 -9.47
C ALA A 419 -0.69 5.27 -8.57
N LEU A 420 0.03 4.31 -9.17
CA LEU A 420 0.75 3.28 -8.41
C LEU A 420 1.91 3.86 -7.58
N VAL A 421 2.58 4.90 -8.05
CA VAL A 421 3.62 5.61 -7.28
C VAL A 421 3.00 6.32 -6.07
N ILE A 422 1.86 6.98 -6.25
CA ILE A 422 1.12 7.61 -5.14
C ILE A 422 0.71 6.54 -4.12
N ALA A 423 0.13 5.42 -4.58
CA ALA A 423 -0.23 4.30 -3.71
C ALA A 423 0.99 3.74 -2.97
N HIS A 424 2.14 3.59 -3.64
CA HIS A 424 3.37 3.14 -2.98
C HIS A 424 3.78 4.05 -1.82
N HIS A 425 3.75 5.37 -2.01
CA HIS A 425 4.07 6.31 -0.92
C HIS A 425 3.06 6.24 0.22
N LEU A 426 1.76 6.05 -0.08
CA LEU A 426 0.73 5.85 0.93
C LEU A 426 0.89 4.53 1.71
N SER A 427 1.51 3.51 1.11
CA SER A 427 1.77 2.22 1.78
C SER A 427 2.89 2.27 2.82
N MET A 428 3.71 3.33 2.83
CA MET A 428 4.87 3.46 3.74
C MET A 428 4.48 3.48 5.23
N GLY A 429 3.21 3.73 5.53
CA GLY A 429 2.67 3.73 6.90
C GLY A 429 2.51 2.35 7.54
N GLY A 430 2.57 1.26 6.77
CA GLY A 430 2.46 -0.10 7.31
C GLY A 430 1.45 -0.96 6.54
N ASP A 431 0.50 -1.58 7.26
CA ASP A 431 -0.54 -2.39 6.63
C ASP A 431 -1.50 -1.51 5.83
N THR A 432 -1.86 -1.97 4.63
CA THR A 432 -2.76 -1.24 3.74
C THR A 432 -4.16 -1.84 3.70
N MET A 433 -4.38 -2.98 4.36
CA MET A 433 -5.68 -3.67 4.50
C MET A 433 -6.17 -3.53 5.96
N GLU A 434 -6.15 -2.31 6.48
CA GLU A 434 -6.59 -2.02 7.85
C GLU A 434 -8.11 -2.13 8.00
N MET A 435 -8.58 -2.41 9.21
CA MET A 435 -10.02 -2.36 9.49
C MET A 435 -10.54 -0.93 9.41
N MET A 436 -11.68 -0.77 8.74
CA MET A 436 -12.38 0.50 8.65
C MET A 436 -12.98 0.88 10.01
N ARG A 437 -13.18 2.17 10.26
CA ARG A 437 -13.94 2.60 11.45
C ARG A 437 -15.35 2.00 11.38
N ALA A 438 -15.95 1.65 12.52
CA ALA A 438 -17.22 0.93 12.58
C ALA A 438 -18.37 1.61 11.79
N VAL A 439 -18.46 2.93 11.78
CA VAL A 439 -19.45 3.69 10.98
C VAL A 439 -19.24 3.54 9.46
N LEU A 440 -18.03 3.19 9.05
CA LEU A 440 -17.65 2.93 7.67
C LEU A 440 -17.73 1.44 7.32
N ASP A 441 -18.26 0.60 8.21
CA ASP A 441 -18.38 -0.84 7.99
C ASP A 441 -19.47 -1.12 6.94
N SER A 442 -19.02 -1.08 5.68
CA SER A 442 -19.65 -1.51 4.42
C SER A 442 -21.17 -1.66 4.39
N ASN A 443 -21.88 -0.55 4.56
CA ASN A 443 -23.28 -0.43 4.12
C ASN A 443 -23.33 -0.23 2.59
N PHE A 444 -24.34 -0.80 1.93
CA PHE A 444 -24.63 -0.68 0.49
C PHE A 444 -24.46 0.74 -0.04
N TRP A 445 -24.98 1.73 0.71
CA TRP A 445 -24.92 3.14 0.31
C TRP A 445 -23.49 3.70 0.32
N LEU A 446 -22.71 3.41 1.37
CA LEU A 446 -21.31 3.86 1.46
C LEU A 446 -20.48 3.25 0.33
N ALA A 447 -20.61 1.93 0.13
CA ALA A 447 -19.89 1.21 -0.90
C ALA A 447 -20.15 1.81 -2.29
N THR A 448 -21.44 2.01 -2.61
CA THR A 448 -21.86 2.56 -3.90
C THR A 448 -21.41 4.02 -4.05
N HIS A 449 -21.57 4.85 -3.02
CA HIS A 449 -21.12 6.24 -3.00
C HIS A 449 -19.63 6.36 -3.30
N VAL A 450 -18.77 5.71 -2.50
CA VAL A 450 -17.32 5.87 -2.57
C VAL A 450 -16.77 5.35 -3.90
N VAL A 451 -17.28 4.20 -4.39
CA VAL A 451 -16.87 3.65 -5.69
C VAL A 451 -17.28 4.59 -6.82
N THR A 452 -18.52 5.12 -6.79
CA THR A 452 -19.02 6.05 -7.82
C THR A 452 -18.21 7.35 -7.84
N MET A 453 -17.91 7.92 -6.66
CA MET A 453 -17.05 9.10 -6.55
C MET A 453 -15.64 8.85 -7.06
N ALA A 454 -15.03 7.71 -6.71
CA ALA A 454 -13.69 7.35 -7.16
C ALA A 454 -13.62 7.15 -8.69
N MET A 455 -14.70 6.65 -9.32
CA MET A 455 -14.81 6.63 -10.79
C MET A 455 -14.81 8.05 -11.38
N GLY A 456 -15.56 8.96 -10.76
CA GLY A 456 -15.58 10.38 -11.11
C GLY A 456 -14.21 11.04 -10.99
N TYR A 457 -13.44 10.73 -9.94
CA TYR A 457 -12.08 11.23 -9.75
C TYR A 457 -11.10 10.68 -10.80
N GLY A 458 -11.20 9.38 -11.13
CA GLY A 458 -10.38 8.76 -12.18
C GLY A 458 -10.60 9.43 -13.54
N ALA A 459 -11.85 9.71 -13.89
CA ALA A 459 -12.18 10.44 -15.11
C ALA A 459 -11.71 11.90 -15.08
N ALA A 460 -11.91 12.60 -13.96
CA ALA A 460 -11.41 13.96 -13.75
C ALA A 460 -9.90 14.07 -14.03
N PHE A 461 -9.08 13.23 -13.38
CA PHE A 461 -7.63 13.23 -13.59
C PHE A 461 -7.23 12.87 -15.01
N LEU A 462 -7.95 11.92 -15.64
CA LEU A 462 -7.72 11.56 -17.03
C LEU A 462 -8.01 12.74 -17.99
N ALA A 463 -9.11 13.47 -17.78
CA ALA A 463 -9.46 14.62 -18.61
C ALA A 463 -8.36 15.69 -18.58
N GLY A 464 -7.87 16.05 -17.39
CA GLY A 464 -6.77 16.99 -17.26
C GLY A 464 -5.46 16.44 -17.83
N PHE A 465 -5.18 15.14 -17.69
CA PHE A 465 -3.98 14.53 -18.29
C PHE A 465 -3.99 14.55 -19.82
N LEU A 466 -5.12 14.20 -20.45
CA LEU A 466 -5.30 14.31 -21.90
C LEU A 466 -5.16 15.77 -22.38
N ALA A 467 -5.65 16.72 -21.58
CA ALA A 467 -5.47 18.14 -21.85
C ALA A 467 -4.00 18.59 -21.75
N ILE A 468 -3.23 18.07 -20.78
CA ILE A 468 -1.78 18.29 -20.70
C ILE A 468 -1.09 17.77 -21.97
N ILE A 469 -1.43 16.57 -22.45
CA ILE A 469 -0.88 16.02 -23.70
C ILE A 469 -1.16 16.97 -24.88
N TYR A 470 -2.39 17.48 -24.99
CA TYR A 470 -2.75 18.45 -26.02
C TYR A 470 -1.88 19.72 -25.94
N ILE A 471 -1.74 20.30 -24.74
CA ILE A 471 -1.01 21.56 -24.53
C ILE A 471 0.48 21.39 -24.80
N VAL A 472 1.10 20.35 -24.24
CA VAL A 472 2.53 20.08 -24.40
C VAL A 472 2.87 19.79 -25.85
N ARG A 473 2.08 18.94 -26.53
CA ARG A 473 2.33 18.64 -27.95
C ARG A 473 2.12 19.88 -28.82
N GLY A 474 1.09 20.68 -28.53
CA GLY A 474 0.80 21.89 -29.29
C GLY A 474 1.86 22.99 -29.14
N ALA A 475 2.34 23.22 -27.91
CA ALA A 475 3.31 24.25 -27.61
C ALA A 475 4.74 23.88 -28.04
N PHE A 476 5.19 22.64 -27.75
CA PHE A 476 6.61 22.28 -27.86
C PHE A 476 6.96 21.42 -29.08
N THR A 477 5.98 20.83 -29.76
CA THR A 477 6.21 19.91 -30.89
C THR A 477 5.51 20.40 -32.16
N LYS A 478 5.89 19.85 -33.32
CA LYS A 478 5.17 19.98 -34.60
C LYS A 478 4.30 18.76 -34.92
N SER A 479 4.17 17.85 -33.95
CA SER A 479 3.55 16.54 -34.15
C SER A 479 2.02 16.56 -34.05
N LEU A 480 1.43 17.66 -33.58
CA LEU A 480 -0.01 17.74 -33.32
C LEU A 480 -0.73 18.32 -34.55
N ASP A 481 -1.31 17.43 -35.35
CA ASP A 481 -2.17 17.80 -36.47
C ASP A 481 -3.61 18.09 -36.01
N ARG A 482 -4.38 18.73 -36.90
CA ARG A 482 -5.78 19.11 -36.62
C ARG A 482 -6.66 17.89 -36.29
N ARG A 483 -6.45 16.76 -36.96
CA ARG A 483 -7.21 15.52 -36.71
C ARG A 483 -6.97 14.98 -35.30
N THR A 484 -5.72 14.92 -34.86
CA THR A 484 -5.38 14.46 -33.51
C THR A 484 -5.82 15.46 -32.45
N ALA A 485 -5.69 16.76 -32.72
CA ALA A 485 -6.20 17.83 -31.86
C ALA A 485 -7.71 17.71 -31.65
N ASP A 486 -8.50 17.58 -32.72
CA ASP A 486 -9.94 17.40 -32.64
C ASP A 486 -10.32 16.08 -31.94
N GLY A 487 -9.54 15.01 -32.16
CA GLY A 487 -9.69 13.75 -31.43
C GLY A 487 -9.50 13.92 -29.92
N LEU A 488 -8.42 14.58 -29.49
CA LEU A 488 -8.15 14.88 -28.09
C LEU A 488 -9.25 15.74 -27.45
N VAL A 489 -9.75 16.74 -28.19
CA VAL A 489 -10.88 17.58 -27.73
C VAL A 489 -12.13 16.75 -27.49
N ARG A 490 -12.47 15.82 -28.40
CA ARG A 490 -13.62 14.92 -28.23
C ARG A 490 -13.43 13.94 -27.07
N MET A 491 -12.21 13.41 -26.90
CA MET A 491 -11.87 12.55 -25.77
C MET A 491 -12.03 13.29 -24.45
N VAL A 492 -11.41 14.47 -24.30
CA VAL A 492 -11.50 15.29 -23.08
C VAL A 492 -12.95 15.65 -22.78
N TYR A 493 -13.72 16.08 -23.78
CA TYR A 493 -15.14 16.40 -23.59
C TYR A 493 -15.94 15.19 -23.11
N GLY A 494 -15.77 14.01 -23.74
CA GLY A 494 -16.45 12.79 -23.32
C GLY A 494 -16.08 12.33 -21.91
N VAL A 495 -14.79 12.43 -21.55
CA VAL A 495 -14.31 12.10 -20.20
C VAL A 495 -14.83 13.10 -19.16
N VAL A 496 -14.93 14.40 -19.50
CA VAL A 496 -15.56 15.41 -18.65
C VAL A 496 -17.03 15.07 -18.42
N CYS A 497 -17.79 14.66 -19.44
CA CYS A 497 -19.18 14.21 -19.24
C CYS A 497 -19.27 13.03 -18.27
N PHE A 498 -18.39 12.03 -18.43
CA PHE A 498 -18.31 10.90 -17.51
C PHE A 498 -17.97 11.35 -16.09
N ALA A 499 -16.97 12.23 -15.93
CA ALA A 499 -16.59 12.79 -14.64
C ALA A 499 -17.76 13.54 -13.99
N THR A 500 -18.49 14.38 -14.73
CA THR A 500 -19.66 15.11 -14.21
C THR A 500 -20.74 14.15 -13.72
N LEU A 501 -21.09 13.14 -14.52
CA LEU A 501 -22.12 12.16 -14.16
C LEU A 501 -21.79 11.41 -12.87
N PHE A 502 -20.60 10.83 -12.78
CA PHE A 502 -20.20 10.01 -11.64
C PHE A 502 -19.94 10.85 -10.38
N ASN A 503 -19.38 12.06 -10.51
CA ASN A 503 -19.22 12.94 -9.34
C ASN A 503 -20.59 13.46 -8.85
N LEU A 504 -21.54 13.76 -9.73
CA LEU A 504 -22.89 14.17 -9.34
C LEU A 504 -23.63 13.02 -8.64
N ALA A 505 -23.72 11.86 -9.30
CA ALA A 505 -24.39 10.68 -8.76
C ALA A 505 -23.75 10.25 -7.44
N GLY A 506 -22.42 10.21 -7.39
CA GLY A 506 -21.67 9.93 -6.17
C GLY A 506 -22.00 10.92 -5.06
N THR A 507 -22.02 12.23 -5.33
CA THR A 507 -22.33 13.25 -4.31
C THR A 507 -23.73 13.05 -3.72
N VAL A 508 -24.74 12.78 -4.56
CA VAL A 508 -26.11 12.49 -4.10
C VAL A 508 -26.16 11.22 -3.26
N LEU A 509 -25.52 10.13 -3.71
CA LEU A 509 -25.43 8.87 -2.96
C LEU A 509 -24.75 9.06 -1.60
N GLY A 510 -23.77 9.97 -1.53
CA GLY A 510 -23.10 10.34 -0.29
C GLY A 510 -24.04 11.00 0.70
N GLY A 511 -24.91 11.90 0.22
CA GLY A 511 -25.94 12.51 1.06
C GLY A 511 -26.96 11.50 1.59
N ILE A 512 -27.37 10.51 0.78
CA ILE A 512 -28.25 9.42 1.24
C ILE A 512 -27.58 8.61 2.34
N TRP A 513 -26.31 8.26 2.17
CA TRP A 513 -25.54 7.55 3.19
C TRP A 513 -25.38 8.39 4.48
N ALA A 514 -25.10 9.69 4.35
CA ALA A 514 -24.98 10.60 5.48
C ALA A 514 -26.30 10.73 6.26
N ASP A 515 -27.43 10.77 5.55
CA ASP A 515 -28.75 10.80 6.17
C ASP A 515 -29.00 9.55 7.01
N GLN A 516 -28.70 8.38 6.45
CA GLN A 516 -28.86 7.11 7.18
C GLN A 516 -27.90 6.98 8.37
N SER A 517 -26.66 7.49 8.24
CA SER A 517 -25.61 7.25 9.24
C SER A 517 -25.57 8.31 10.34
N TRP A 518 -25.91 9.55 10.00
CA TRP A 518 -25.79 10.71 10.88
C TRP A 518 -27.10 11.50 11.04
N GLY A 519 -28.20 11.07 10.41
CA GLY A 519 -29.50 11.71 10.52
C GLY A 519 -29.64 13.01 9.72
N ARG A 520 -28.73 13.29 8.78
CA ARG A 520 -28.84 14.44 7.87
C ARG A 520 -28.22 14.19 6.50
N PHE A 521 -28.91 14.62 5.45
CA PHE A 521 -28.44 14.53 4.07
C PHE A 521 -27.19 15.39 3.77
N TRP A 522 -27.07 16.56 4.39
CA TRP A 522 -25.98 17.51 4.15
C TRP A 522 -25.72 18.37 5.39
N GLY A 523 -24.50 18.88 5.55
CA GLY A 523 -24.12 19.73 6.67
C GLY A 523 -22.79 20.45 6.51
N TRP A 524 -22.39 20.73 5.27
CA TRP A 524 -21.30 21.65 4.91
C TRP A 524 -19.93 21.25 5.46
N ASP A 525 -19.72 19.95 5.69
CA ASP A 525 -18.41 19.39 6.04
C ASP A 525 -17.40 19.64 4.90
N PRO A 526 -16.10 19.83 5.17
CA PRO A 526 -15.11 20.04 4.11
C PRO A 526 -15.13 19.00 2.99
N LYS A 527 -15.45 17.73 3.26
CA LYS A 527 -15.57 16.70 2.20
C LYS A 527 -16.82 16.87 1.36
N GLU A 528 -17.94 17.20 1.99
CA GLU A 528 -19.21 17.50 1.32
C GLU A 528 -19.01 18.72 0.38
N ASN A 529 -18.41 19.80 0.90
CA ASN A 529 -18.05 20.97 0.10
C ASN A 529 -17.08 20.63 -1.04
N GLY A 530 -16.07 19.81 -0.76
CA GLY A 530 -15.12 19.34 -1.76
C GLY A 530 -15.81 18.60 -2.91
N ALA A 531 -16.76 17.70 -2.61
CA ALA A 531 -17.55 16.98 -3.60
C ALA A 531 -18.43 17.93 -4.44
N LEU A 532 -19.11 18.89 -3.80
CA LEU A 532 -19.90 19.91 -4.49
C LEU A 532 -19.05 20.76 -5.44
N VAL A 533 -17.88 21.23 -5.00
CA VAL A 533 -16.99 22.05 -5.84
C VAL A 533 -16.54 21.27 -7.10
N ILE A 534 -16.29 19.96 -6.98
CA ILE A 534 -15.99 19.13 -8.16
C ILE A 534 -17.19 19.13 -9.11
N VAL A 535 -18.40 18.83 -8.63
CA VAL A 535 -19.61 18.79 -9.47
C VAL A 535 -19.84 20.13 -10.19
N LEU A 536 -19.72 21.24 -9.46
CA LEU A 536 -19.87 22.58 -10.01
C LEU A 536 -18.80 22.89 -11.06
N TRP A 537 -17.53 22.54 -10.80
CA TRP A 537 -16.45 22.80 -11.75
C TRP A 537 -16.63 22.04 -13.06
N TYR A 538 -16.89 20.73 -13.00
CA TYR A 538 -17.05 19.93 -14.22
C TYR A 538 -18.35 20.26 -14.96
N SER A 539 -19.40 20.68 -14.25
CA SER A 539 -20.60 21.26 -14.87
C SER A 539 -20.30 22.58 -15.58
N LEU A 540 -19.49 23.46 -14.97
CA LEU A 540 -19.06 24.72 -15.57
C LEU A 540 -18.29 24.48 -16.87
N ILE A 541 -17.39 23.49 -16.91
CA ILE A 541 -16.66 23.13 -18.15
C ILE A 541 -17.65 22.85 -19.29
N LEU A 542 -18.65 22.01 -19.03
CA LEU A 542 -19.65 21.62 -20.03
C LEU A 542 -20.49 22.82 -20.48
N HIS A 543 -20.95 23.65 -19.55
CA HIS A 543 -21.75 24.85 -19.85
C HIS A 543 -20.94 25.89 -20.63
N ALA A 544 -19.71 26.20 -20.21
CA ALA A 544 -18.85 27.14 -20.91
C ALA A 544 -18.54 26.68 -22.34
N ARG A 545 -18.40 25.36 -22.54
CA ARG A 545 -18.20 24.76 -23.87
C ARG A 545 -19.45 24.84 -24.73
N TRP A 546 -20.60 24.51 -24.16
CA TRP A 546 -21.89 24.52 -24.86
C TRP A 546 -22.32 25.94 -25.24
N ALA A 547 -22.16 26.91 -24.33
CA ALA A 547 -22.44 28.32 -24.57
C ALA A 547 -21.43 29.02 -25.52
N GLY A 548 -20.41 28.30 -26.00
CA GLY A 548 -19.41 28.84 -26.92
C GLY A 548 -18.40 29.81 -26.29
N MET A 549 -18.44 30.00 -24.96
CA MET A 549 -17.51 30.86 -24.21
C MET A 549 -16.07 30.34 -24.29
N VAL A 550 -15.90 29.02 -24.30
CA VAL A 550 -14.59 28.39 -24.47
C VAL A 550 -14.49 27.55 -25.74
N ARG A 551 -13.42 27.80 -26.49
CA ARG A 551 -13.02 26.97 -27.66
C ARG A 551 -12.09 25.84 -27.20
N GLN A 552 -11.41 25.18 -28.13
CA GLN A 552 -10.58 24.00 -27.84
C GLN A 552 -9.56 24.25 -26.73
N ARG A 553 -8.78 25.34 -26.81
CA ARG A 553 -7.77 25.69 -25.79
C ARG A 553 -8.38 25.99 -24.42
N GLY A 554 -9.51 26.68 -24.38
CA GLY A 554 -10.21 26.98 -23.14
C GLY A 554 -10.73 25.72 -22.45
N LEU A 555 -11.29 24.77 -23.21
CA LEU A 555 -11.68 23.46 -22.68
C LEU A 555 -10.49 22.73 -22.05
N MET A 556 -9.32 22.72 -22.72
CA MET A 556 -8.12 22.08 -22.19
C MET A 556 -7.66 22.74 -20.89
N ASN A 557 -7.65 24.07 -20.81
CA ASN A 557 -7.28 24.78 -19.59
C ASN A 557 -8.22 24.49 -18.41
N LEU A 558 -9.52 24.50 -18.65
CA LEU A 558 -10.47 24.20 -17.58
C LEU A 558 -10.38 22.75 -17.12
N ALA A 559 -10.08 21.81 -18.02
CA ALA A 559 -9.81 20.41 -17.67
C ALA A 559 -8.53 20.25 -16.84
N VAL A 560 -7.44 20.96 -17.17
CA VAL A 560 -6.22 20.98 -16.36
C VAL A 560 -6.49 21.56 -14.96
N PHE A 561 -7.23 22.67 -14.86
CA PHE A 561 -7.61 23.20 -13.56
C PHE A 561 -8.54 22.25 -12.79
N GLY A 562 -9.35 21.46 -13.51
CA GLY A 562 -10.17 20.39 -12.93
C GLY A 562 -9.35 19.39 -12.12
N ASN A 563 -8.10 19.10 -12.51
CA ASN A 563 -7.19 18.28 -11.71
C ASN A 563 -6.86 18.92 -10.36
N VAL A 564 -6.64 20.24 -10.32
CA VAL A 564 -6.37 20.99 -9.08
C VAL A 564 -7.57 20.91 -8.16
N VAL A 565 -8.78 21.16 -8.71
CA VAL A 565 -10.03 21.08 -7.95
C VAL A 565 -10.21 19.67 -7.38
N THR A 566 -10.07 18.62 -8.19
CA THR A 566 -10.22 17.24 -7.73
C THR A 566 -9.16 16.85 -6.71
N ALA A 567 -7.89 17.24 -6.89
CA ALA A 567 -6.81 16.95 -5.94
C ALA A 567 -7.01 17.67 -4.60
N ALA A 568 -7.42 18.94 -4.61
CA ALA A 568 -7.70 19.69 -3.40
C ALA A 568 -8.90 19.09 -2.63
N SER A 569 -9.98 18.75 -3.35
CA SER A 569 -11.18 18.15 -2.78
C SER A 569 -11.01 16.70 -2.32
N TRP A 570 -10.04 15.94 -2.86
CA TRP A 570 -9.79 14.56 -2.46
C TRP A 570 -8.65 14.43 -1.44
N PHE A 571 -7.47 14.99 -1.72
CA PHE A 571 -6.33 14.95 -0.78
C PHE A 571 -6.35 16.11 0.21
N GLY A 572 -6.59 17.34 -0.25
CA GLY A 572 -6.50 18.55 0.57
C GLY A 572 -7.46 18.56 1.76
N VAL A 573 -8.71 18.13 1.55
CA VAL A 573 -9.72 18.07 2.65
C VAL A 573 -9.32 17.09 3.75
N ASN A 574 -8.60 16.01 3.42
CA ASN A 574 -8.10 15.07 4.43
C ASN A 574 -6.98 15.70 5.28
N MET A 575 -6.38 16.81 4.85
CA MET A 575 -5.35 17.53 5.61
C MET A 575 -5.92 18.53 6.61
N LEU A 576 -7.21 18.83 6.54
CA LEU A 576 -7.85 19.80 7.44
C LEU A 576 -8.15 19.20 8.82
N GLY A 577 -8.25 17.87 8.93
CA GLY A 577 -8.43 17.17 10.21
C GLY A 577 -9.77 17.41 10.91
N VAL A 578 -10.62 18.29 10.38
CA VAL A 578 -11.92 18.68 10.94
C VAL A 578 -13.07 17.97 10.24
N GLY A 579 -14.20 17.86 10.95
CA GLY A 579 -15.44 17.32 10.41
C GLY A 579 -15.66 15.82 10.66
N LEU A 580 -16.90 15.37 10.47
CA LEU A 580 -17.32 13.98 10.70
C LEU A 580 -16.67 13.00 9.72
N HIS A 581 -16.03 13.49 8.66
CA HIS A 581 -15.33 12.69 7.67
C HIS A 581 -13.81 12.55 7.90
N SER A 582 -13.26 13.01 9.02
CA SER A 582 -11.81 12.99 9.33
C SER A 582 -11.27 11.59 9.68
N TYR A 583 -11.43 10.65 8.75
CA TYR A 583 -11.06 9.24 8.88
C TYR A 583 -9.65 8.93 8.34
N GLY A 584 -9.12 9.78 7.45
CA GLY A 584 -7.86 9.56 6.74
C GLY A 584 -6.90 10.74 6.83
N PHE A 585 -6.82 11.39 7.99
CA PHE A 585 -5.98 12.57 8.19
C PHE A 585 -4.51 12.30 7.85
N THR A 586 -3.88 13.20 7.08
CA THR A 586 -2.46 13.10 6.73
C THR A 586 -1.84 14.48 6.56
N ASN A 587 -0.66 14.70 7.12
CA ASN A 587 0.13 15.93 6.92
C ASN A 587 1.23 15.77 5.87
N SER A 588 1.53 14.54 5.45
CA SER A 588 2.64 14.24 4.54
C SER A 588 2.38 14.60 3.07
N ALA A 589 1.13 14.92 2.72
CA ALA A 589 0.74 15.23 1.34
C ALA A 589 0.77 16.72 0.97
N ALA A 590 0.97 17.63 1.94
CA ALA A 590 0.76 19.08 1.73
C ALA A 590 1.70 19.65 0.67
N PHE A 591 2.99 19.37 0.86
CA PHE A 591 4.03 19.77 -0.08
C PHE A 591 3.74 19.26 -1.50
N TRP A 592 3.37 17.98 -1.62
CA TRP A 592 3.07 17.36 -2.90
C TRP A 592 1.82 17.94 -3.55
N LEU A 593 0.79 18.28 -2.79
CA LEU A 593 -0.42 18.93 -3.30
C LEU A 593 -0.15 20.36 -3.81
N VAL A 594 0.68 21.12 -3.08
CA VAL A 594 1.12 22.46 -3.52
C VAL A 594 1.97 22.34 -4.79
N ALA A 595 2.97 21.46 -4.80
CA ALA A 595 3.82 21.24 -5.96
C ALA A 595 3.00 20.79 -7.19
N PHE A 596 2.04 19.89 -6.99
CA PHE A 596 1.10 19.48 -8.01
C PHE A 596 0.29 20.66 -8.54
N THR A 597 -0.31 21.46 -7.65
CA THR A 597 -1.09 22.64 -8.03
C THR A 597 -0.27 23.63 -8.86
N LEU A 598 0.93 23.97 -8.40
CA LEU A 598 1.85 24.86 -9.13
C LEU A 598 2.21 24.30 -10.52
N SER A 599 2.41 22.98 -10.62
CA SER A 599 2.67 22.33 -11.92
C SER A 599 1.49 22.47 -12.89
N GLN A 600 0.25 22.32 -12.42
CA GLN A 600 -0.94 22.45 -13.26
C GLN A 600 -1.13 23.92 -13.70
N LEU A 601 -0.92 24.88 -12.80
CA LEU A 601 -0.96 26.31 -13.12
C LEU A 601 0.11 26.69 -14.15
N ALA A 602 1.31 26.12 -14.06
CA ALA A 602 2.35 26.32 -15.07
C ALA A 602 1.92 25.82 -16.45
N VAL A 603 1.27 24.66 -16.54
CA VAL A 603 0.72 24.15 -17.81
C VAL A 603 -0.37 25.07 -18.35
N MET A 604 -1.24 25.61 -17.50
CA MET A 604 -2.28 26.57 -17.93
C MET A 604 -1.68 27.86 -18.49
N MET A 605 -0.58 28.35 -17.89
CA MET A 605 0.13 29.52 -18.42
C MET A 605 0.72 29.24 -19.82
N ILE A 606 1.27 28.04 -20.04
CA ILE A 606 1.74 27.63 -21.38
C ILE A 606 0.60 27.62 -22.38
N ALA A 607 -0.56 27.10 -22.00
CA ALA A 607 -1.72 27.05 -22.87
C ALA A 607 -2.31 28.43 -23.22
N ALA A 608 -2.12 29.41 -22.33
CA ALA A 608 -2.53 30.80 -22.52
C ALA A 608 -1.58 31.59 -23.45
N LEU A 609 -0.43 31.03 -23.85
CA LEU A 609 0.48 31.70 -24.77
C LEU A 609 -0.20 32.02 -26.12
N PRO A 610 0.20 33.13 -26.78
CA PRO A 610 -0.25 33.45 -28.14
C PRO A 610 -0.02 32.29 -29.12
N LEU A 611 -0.93 32.13 -30.09
CA LEU A 611 -0.89 31.01 -31.04
C LEU A 611 0.39 30.98 -31.89
N GLU A 612 0.99 32.13 -32.14
CA GLU A 612 2.27 32.28 -32.84
C GLU A 612 3.43 31.60 -32.10
N LYS A 613 3.33 31.50 -30.77
CA LYS A 613 4.33 30.81 -29.94
C LYS A 613 4.12 29.30 -29.90
N TRP A 614 2.98 28.80 -30.37
CA TRP A 614 2.72 27.36 -30.45
C TRP A 614 3.37 26.78 -31.70
N ARG A 615 4.27 25.80 -31.53
CA ARG A 615 4.92 25.13 -32.65
C ARG A 615 3.96 24.41 -33.59
N SER A 616 2.82 23.94 -33.10
CA SER A 616 1.74 23.35 -33.92
C SER A 616 0.58 24.34 -34.19
N GLY A 617 0.71 25.62 -33.80
CA GLY A 617 -0.38 26.61 -33.87
C GLY A 617 -0.98 26.76 -35.27
N ALA A 618 -0.12 26.90 -36.28
CA ALA A 618 -0.54 27.00 -37.68
C ALA A 618 -1.23 25.72 -38.20
N ALA A 619 -0.78 24.54 -37.78
CA ALA A 619 -1.36 23.26 -38.22
C ALA A 619 -2.75 22.99 -37.63
N ILE A 620 -3.03 23.52 -36.44
CA ILE A 620 -4.30 23.31 -35.72
C ILE A 620 -5.32 24.40 -36.06
N PHE A 621 -4.87 25.66 -36.08
CA PHE A 621 -5.74 26.84 -36.16
C PHE A 621 -5.62 27.62 -37.48
N GLY A 622 -4.73 27.21 -38.39
CA GLY A 622 -4.60 27.82 -39.70
C GLY A 622 -5.81 27.55 -40.63
N PRO A 623 -5.90 28.30 -41.74
CA PRO A 623 -6.93 28.09 -42.75
C PRO A 623 -6.87 26.66 -43.33
N VAL A 624 -8.02 26.09 -43.67
CA VAL A 624 -8.11 24.74 -44.25
C VAL A 624 -7.50 24.77 -45.65
N PRO A 625 -6.47 23.95 -45.96
CA PRO A 625 -5.88 23.90 -47.29
C PRO A 625 -6.93 23.53 -48.34
N SER A 626 -6.87 24.17 -49.50
CA SER A 626 -7.78 23.88 -50.61
C SER A 626 -7.62 22.42 -51.07
N PRO A 627 -8.63 21.80 -51.70
CA PRO A 627 -8.53 20.42 -52.20
C PRO A 627 -7.34 20.17 -53.15
N ARG A 628 -6.82 21.23 -53.79
CA ARG A 628 -5.65 21.18 -54.69
C ARG A 628 -4.30 21.16 -53.97
N GLU A 629 -4.26 21.54 -52.69
CA GLU A 629 -3.03 21.61 -51.88
C GLU A 629 -2.86 20.38 -50.98
N ARG A 630 -3.80 19.42 -51.01
CA ARG A 630 -3.67 18.15 -50.32
C ARG A 630 -2.65 17.28 -51.05
N ALA A 631 -1.48 17.05 -50.46
CA ALA A 631 -0.60 15.99 -50.92
C ALA A 631 -1.33 14.63 -50.82
N PRO A 632 -1.29 13.77 -51.85
CA PRO A 632 -2.00 12.49 -51.81
C PRO A 632 -1.44 11.62 -50.69
N ILE A 633 -2.32 11.06 -49.88
CA ILE A 633 -1.96 10.11 -48.82
C ILE A 633 -1.56 8.79 -49.49
N ALA A 634 -0.54 8.11 -48.99
CA ALA A 634 0.02 6.87 -49.53
C ALA A 634 -0.95 5.68 -49.71
N GLY A 635 -2.24 5.82 -49.34
CA GLY A 635 -3.30 4.83 -49.62
C GLY A 635 -4.39 5.29 -50.61
N GLU A 636 -4.53 6.60 -50.88
CA GLU A 636 -5.48 7.10 -51.90
C GLU A 636 -4.95 6.91 -53.32
N ALA A 637 -3.62 6.88 -53.49
CA ALA A 637 -2.99 6.56 -54.77
C ALA A 637 -3.26 5.11 -55.21
N GLU A 638 -3.34 4.15 -54.27
CA GLU A 638 -3.70 2.76 -54.57
C GLU A 638 -5.19 2.61 -54.94
N ALA A 639 -6.08 3.36 -54.29
CA ALA A 639 -7.50 3.36 -54.62
C ALA A 639 -7.79 3.99 -56.00
N LEU A 640 -7.03 5.03 -56.38
CA LEU A 640 -7.15 5.67 -57.69
C LEU A 640 -6.48 4.86 -58.81
N GLN A 641 -5.43 4.09 -58.52
CA GLN A 641 -4.83 3.16 -59.49
C GLN A 641 -5.66 1.87 -59.67
N GLY A 642 -6.42 1.45 -58.66
CA GLY A 642 -7.34 0.32 -58.75
C GLY A 642 -8.63 0.60 -59.53
N ALA A 643 -9.02 1.86 -59.69
CA ALA A 643 -10.19 2.27 -60.47
C ALA A 643 -9.86 2.57 -61.96
N ALA A 644 -8.58 2.54 -62.33
CA ALA A 644 -8.09 2.77 -63.70
C ALA A 644 -7.54 1.48 -64.37
N ARG A 645 -7.83 0.32 -63.80
CA ARG A 645 -7.68 -1.01 -64.41
C ARG A 645 -9.04 -1.69 -64.37
#